data_AF-A0A5C8J998-F1
#
_entry.id   AF-A0A5C8J998-F1
#
_cell.length_a   1.000
_cell.length_b   1.000
_cell.length_c   1.000
_cell.angle_alpha   90.00
_cell.angle_beta   90.00
_cell.angle_gamma   90.00
#
_symmetry.space_group_name_H-M   'P 1'
#
loop_
_entity.id
_entity.type
_entity.pdbx_description
1 polymer ?
#
loop_
_entity_poly.entity_id
_entity_poly.type
_entity_poly.pdbx_seq_one_letter_code
_entity_poly.pdbx_strand_id
1 'polypeptide(L)'
;MTQRTIPHAQMSEARAVSWPTLFAPPAFLLLPVALAAYLTLPPAAGGAAALVNGLPGLVEGRPPASYVVWSVAVTALTAAGGALALVASLYLAAGRFGGSVAAAIREAARRSGTLLALAALVALRLLPHALVVASSAVVAQWTGQRWIVTVTVAVAVVIALPVMLVLPVVLVAGHPVTGAFRRARETVSGRRTKATLLLAAATSATPALAFGVHLWLAPLLPDAVKAVAAALGAALLLAVIPLTAQALASFHVPAEPRPEPARTAPAMPAAISLLLIGVGAVTVLSPLPEVTDRTVRMVPVDDPDRAPSSLADPEPSDDDHLPGEVRPFMDRGDLAHLAIRPDGTPLLAGYDPRAVGATTLTCVDMACDVPSLGWVRPYAFTDDPVSATTLADGSVVHAGWQDGPEATLHLIRCVSTGQCTPSAGPVTRAGTTGRLQDLALAAGPAGGVLVAVANRDGDAVTELSLTSCDDARCPRPRTVPLAAALPYDRASSTMRGRLAVAVVPPDRPVVTWLEPASSTLRVIVCDTAACLRPELTTHRLADEFSSDDTVKAGAVAVAVPPDGRPVVAYQGGAGDLRLLRCRGQDCARTDAMRLGSGLTSPGVSSLVLDGSLRSYEPTVPRRPHLLVDPSGRVVLAAYDGRRRALVLATCDGGACDRAPIARVEGAGGPLALALDRAGRPTVAWEERLDDREWRLRITTPDGS
;
A
#
# COMPACT_ATOMS: atom_id res chain seq x y z
N MET A 1 -49.73 74.69 13.81
CA MET A 1 -48.38 74.18 14.12
C MET A 1 -48.48 73.34 15.39
N THR A 2 -48.62 72.02 15.24
CA THR A 2 -48.68 71.08 16.36
C THR A 2 -47.36 70.32 16.40
N GLN A 3 -46.54 70.67 17.39
CA GLN A 3 -45.23 70.07 17.64
C GLN A 3 -45.47 68.66 18.20
N ARG A 4 -45.22 67.64 17.37
CA ARG A 4 -45.35 66.23 17.76
C ARG A 4 -44.13 65.88 18.61
N THR A 5 -44.30 65.87 19.93
CA THR A 5 -43.34 65.32 20.88
C THR A 5 -43.22 63.82 20.61
N ILE A 6 -42.10 63.42 20.01
CA ILE A 6 -41.73 62.00 19.89
C ILE A 6 -41.26 61.56 21.28
N PRO A 7 -41.87 60.54 21.89
CA PRO A 7 -41.41 60.04 23.17
C PRO A 7 -39.99 59.47 23.00
N HIS A 8 -39.05 59.94 23.82
CA HIS A 8 -37.74 59.32 24.04
C HIS A 8 -37.98 57.94 24.68
N ALA A 9 -38.35 56.97 23.85
CA ALA A 9 -38.44 55.57 24.23
C ALA A 9 -37.01 55.03 24.41
N GLN A 10 -36.79 54.45 25.59
CA GLN A 10 -35.69 53.57 25.99
C GLN A 10 -34.74 53.18 24.85
N MET A 11 -33.60 53.87 24.72
CA MET A 11 -32.42 53.29 24.08
C MET A 11 -31.95 52.16 25.01
N SER A 12 -32.44 50.96 24.71
CA SER A 12 -32.06 49.70 25.33
C SER A 12 -30.54 49.58 25.40
N GLU A 13 -30.01 49.23 26.58
CA GLU A 13 -28.62 48.76 26.73
C GLU A 13 -28.28 47.81 25.59
N ALA A 14 -27.32 48.20 24.75
CA ALA A 14 -26.78 47.33 23.72
C ALA A 14 -26.01 46.20 24.41
N ARG A 15 -26.72 45.13 24.80
CA ARG A 15 -26.12 43.94 25.38
C ARG A 15 -25.13 43.38 24.37
N ALA A 16 -23.87 43.24 24.81
CA ALA A 16 -22.85 42.57 24.04
C ALA A 16 -23.37 41.17 23.65
N VAL A 17 -23.44 40.90 22.35
CA VAL A 17 -23.84 39.60 21.83
C VAL A 17 -22.80 38.58 22.28
N SER A 18 -23.23 37.52 22.94
CA SER A 18 -22.31 36.50 23.43
C SER A 18 -21.73 35.70 22.26
N TRP A 19 -20.47 35.29 22.38
CA TRP A 19 -19.76 34.49 21.37
C TRP A 19 -20.56 33.26 20.89
N PRO A 20 -21.19 32.44 21.76
CA PRO A 20 -21.96 31.28 21.32
C PRO A 20 -23.03 31.61 20.27
N THR A 21 -23.67 32.77 20.40
CA THR A 21 -24.69 33.24 19.44
C THR A 21 -24.12 33.50 18.04
N LEU A 22 -22.86 33.96 17.95
CA LEU A 22 -22.20 34.23 16.68
C LEU A 22 -21.72 32.96 15.97
N PHE A 23 -21.41 31.90 16.74
CA PHE A 23 -21.01 30.58 16.25
C PHE A 23 -22.18 29.69 15.83
N ALA A 24 -23.40 29.97 16.29
CA ALA A 24 -24.55 29.14 15.96
C ALA A 24 -24.87 29.07 14.45
N PRO A 25 -24.88 30.18 13.67
CA PRO A 25 -25.14 30.11 12.24
C PRO A 25 -24.19 29.19 11.43
N PRO A 26 -22.84 29.28 11.56
CA PRO A 26 -21.96 28.38 10.84
C PRO A 26 -22.10 26.93 11.31
N ALA A 27 -22.32 26.68 12.60
CA ALA A 27 -22.56 25.32 13.10
C ALA A 27 -23.83 24.70 12.47
N PHE A 28 -24.95 25.44 12.43
CA PHE A 28 -26.20 24.93 11.87
C PHE A 28 -26.15 24.70 10.36
N LEU A 29 -25.38 25.51 9.62
CA LEU A 29 -25.36 25.45 8.16
C LEU A 29 -24.25 24.57 7.58
N LEU A 30 -23.08 24.50 8.22
CA LEU A 30 -21.92 23.80 7.67
C LEU A 30 -21.73 22.40 8.22
N LEU A 31 -22.15 22.14 9.46
CA LEU A 31 -22.03 20.80 10.06
C LEU A 31 -22.82 19.73 9.28
N PRO A 32 -24.08 19.97 8.85
CA PRO A 32 -24.82 18.97 8.07
C PRO A 32 -24.20 18.71 6.70
N VAL A 33 -23.63 19.74 6.06
CA VAL A 33 -22.95 19.60 4.76
C VAL A 33 -21.68 18.77 4.91
N ALA A 34 -20.88 19.03 5.95
CA ALA A 34 -19.69 18.24 6.25
C ALA A 34 -20.03 16.78 6.55
N LEU A 35 -21.08 16.52 7.33
CA LEU A 35 -21.53 15.16 7.65
C LEU A 35 -22.04 14.43 6.39
N ALA A 36 -22.86 15.09 5.56
CA ALA A 36 -23.35 14.51 4.31
C ALA A 36 -22.22 14.24 3.32
N ALA A 37 -21.23 15.13 3.22
CA ALA A 37 -20.03 14.89 2.41
C ALA A 37 -19.30 13.64 2.91
N TYR A 38 -19.01 13.55 4.21
CA TYR A 38 -18.32 12.40 4.78
C TYR A 38 -19.04 11.07 4.51
N LEU A 39 -20.36 11.03 4.71
CA LEU A 39 -21.17 9.83 4.49
C LEU A 39 -21.32 9.43 3.02
N THR A 40 -21.18 10.37 2.08
CA THR A 40 -21.34 10.12 0.63
C THR A 40 -20.00 9.95 -0.10
N LEU A 41 -18.87 10.13 0.57
CA LEU A 41 -17.54 9.96 -0.01
C LEU A 41 -17.28 8.51 -0.50
N PRO A 42 -17.56 7.44 0.26
CA PRO A 42 -17.30 6.07 -0.19
C PRO A 42 -18.02 5.70 -1.51
N PRO A 43 -19.36 5.92 -1.67
CA PRO A 43 -20.02 5.59 -2.93
C PRO A 43 -19.59 6.50 -4.09
N ALA A 44 -19.21 7.75 -3.81
CA ALA A 44 -18.72 8.67 -4.85
C ALA A 44 -17.34 8.28 -5.39
N ALA A 45 -16.48 7.75 -4.53
CA ALA A 45 -15.13 7.33 -4.91
C ALA A 45 -15.08 5.91 -5.52
N GLY A 46 -16.12 5.09 -5.33
CA GLY A 46 -16.18 3.73 -5.88
C GLY A 46 -15.04 2.83 -5.36
N GLY A 47 -14.62 1.86 -6.18
CA GLY A 47 -13.46 1.00 -5.88
C GLY A 47 -12.11 1.73 -5.88
N ALA A 48 -12.09 2.99 -6.33
CA ALA A 48 -10.88 3.78 -6.49
C ALA A 48 -10.42 4.50 -5.22
N ALA A 49 -11.24 4.57 -4.16
CA ALA A 49 -10.76 5.01 -2.85
C ALA A 49 -10.37 3.82 -1.96
N ALA A 50 -9.23 3.95 -1.32
CA ALA A 50 -8.85 3.16 -0.17
C ALA A 50 -8.47 4.11 0.96
N LEU A 51 -8.67 3.68 2.21
CA LEU A 51 -7.92 4.27 3.30
C LEU A 51 -6.47 3.82 3.13
N VAL A 52 -5.58 4.78 2.92
CA VAL A 52 -4.14 4.58 2.86
C VAL A 52 -3.60 5.35 4.05
N ASN A 53 -3.15 4.66 5.10
CA ASN A 53 -2.54 5.25 6.29
C ASN A 53 -3.53 6.07 7.13
N GLY A 54 -4.76 5.56 7.27
CA GLY A 54 -5.85 6.25 7.98
C GLY A 54 -6.37 7.51 7.28
N LEU A 55 -5.91 7.81 6.06
CA LEU A 55 -6.38 8.92 5.23
C LEU A 55 -7.05 8.40 3.95
N PRO A 56 -8.16 8.99 3.50
CA PRO A 56 -8.77 8.62 2.23
C PRO A 56 -7.82 8.97 1.07
N GLY A 57 -7.34 7.95 0.36
CA GLY A 57 -6.46 8.04 -0.82
C GLY A 57 -7.09 7.42 -2.06
N LEU A 58 -6.69 7.87 -3.25
CA LEU A 58 -7.12 7.28 -4.53
C LEU A 58 -6.08 6.24 -4.97
N VAL A 59 -6.51 4.99 -5.15
CA VAL A 59 -5.66 3.82 -5.51
C VAL A 59 -5.26 3.84 -7.00
N GLU A 60 -6.09 4.47 -7.84
CA GLU A 60 -5.84 4.59 -9.27
C GLU A 60 -5.47 6.04 -9.63
N GLY A 61 -4.43 6.21 -10.46
CA GLY A 61 -3.87 7.52 -10.82
C GLY A 61 -4.81 8.49 -11.56
N ARG A 62 -6.08 8.14 -11.77
CA ARG A 62 -7.13 9.05 -12.26
C ARG A 62 -8.38 8.91 -11.38
N PRO A 63 -8.89 10.00 -10.76
CA PRO A 63 -10.15 9.95 -10.03
C PRO A 63 -11.30 9.60 -10.98
N PRO A 64 -12.25 8.75 -10.56
CA PRO A 64 -13.44 8.49 -11.37
C PRO A 64 -14.25 9.79 -11.53
N ALA A 65 -14.96 9.93 -12.65
CA ALA A 65 -15.77 11.12 -12.93
C ALA A 65 -16.79 11.42 -11.82
N SER A 66 -17.31 10.39 -11.15
CA SER A 66 -18.19 10.50 -9.98
C SER A 66 -17.55 11.26 -8.81
N TYR A 67 -16.26 11.03 -8.56
CA TYR A 67 -15.52 11.72 -7.50
C TYR A 67 -15.34 13.21 -7.82
N VAL A 68 -15.07 13.54 -9.09
CA VAL A 68 -14.98 14.94 -9.54
C VAL A 68 -16.32 15.65 -9.37
N VAL A 69 -17.42 15.04 -9.82
CA VAL A 69 -18.77 15.60 -9.65
C VAL A 69 -19.12 15.78 -8.18
N TRP A 70 -18.82 14.78 -7.34
CA TRP A 70 -19.05 14.84 -5.89
C TRP A 70 -18.27 15.98 -5.24
N SER A 71 -16.97 16.11 -5.53
CA SER A 71 -16.12 17.17 -4.96
C SER A 71 -16.61 18.57 -5.35
N VAL A 72 -17.05 18.75 -6.60
CA VAL A 72 -17.67 20.00 -7.06
C VAL A 72 -18.97 20.30 -6.30
N ALA A 73 -19.84 19.29 -6.12
CA ALA A 73 -21.10 19.45 -5.39
C ALA A 73 -20.90 19.82 -3.91
N VAL A 74 -20.00 19.12 -3.21
CA VAL A 74 -19.65 19.40 -1.81
C VAL A 74 -19.05 20.80 -1.66
N THR A 75 -18.16 21.18 -2.57
CA THR A 75 -17.54 22.52 -2.57
C THR A 75 -18.60 23.61 -2.77
N ALA A 76 -19.53 23.43 -3.70
CA ALA A 76 -20.61 24.37 -3.95
C ALA A 76 -21.55 24.52 -2.74
N LEU A 77 -21.96 23.40 -2.11
CA LEU A 77 -22.81 23.40 -0.93
C LEU A 77 -22.12 24.07 0.27
N THR A 78 -20.84 23.80 0.47
CA THR A 78 -20.05 24.39 1.56
C THR A 78 -19.90 25.91 1.38
N ALA A 79 -19.63 26.36 0.15
CA ALA A 79 -19.54 27.79 -0.16
C ALA A 79 -20.89 28.51 0.06
N ALA A 80 -22.00 27.90 -0.35
CA ALA A 80 -23.34 28.45 -0.14
C ALA A 80 -23.69 28.53 1.36
N GLY A 81 -23.42 27.47 2.13
CA GLY A 81 -23.62 27.45 3.58
C GLY A 81 -22.77 28.49 4.30
N GLY A 82 -21.52 28.67 3.89
CA GLY A 82 -20.61 29.67 4.47
C GLY A 82 -21.07 31.10 4.22
N ALA A 83 -21.55 31.40 3.01
CA ALA A 83 -22.10 32.72 2.68
C ALA A 83 -23.34 33.05 3.52
N LEU A 84 -24.27 32.10 3.66
CA LEU A 84 -25.47 32.27 4.50
C LEU A 84 -25.10 32.45 5.98
N ALA A 85 -24.15 31.66 6.48
CA ALA A 85 -23.65 31.76 7.85
C ALA A 85 -23.03 33.13 8.13
N LEU A 86 -22.21 33.65 7.22
CA LEU A 86 -21.59 34.97 7.35
C LEU A 86 -22.64 36.08 7.44
N VAL A 87 -23.66 36.04 6.58
CA VAL A 87 -24.74 37.04 6.57
C VAL A 87 -25.56 36.99 7.87
N ALA A 88 -25.91 35.78 8.33
CA ALA A 88 -26.62 35.61 9.60
C ALA A 88 -25.78 36.10 10.79
N SER A 89 -24.48 35.77 10.83
CA SER A 89 -23.55 36.25 11.87
C SER A 89 -23.37 37.78 11.82
N LEU A 90 -23.39 38.40 10.64
CA LEU A 90 -23.37 39.86 10.48
C LEU A 90 -24.63 40.52 11.07
N TYR A 91 -25.83 39.96 10.81
CA TYR A 91 -27.07 40.47 11.37
C TYR A 91 -27.11 40.36 12.90
N LEU A 92 -26.57 39.26 13.44
CA LEU A 92 -26.43 39.06 14.89
C LEU A 92 -25.42 40.03 15.48
N ALA A 93 -24.24 40.18 14.86
CA ALA A 93 -23.19 41.11 15.32
C ALA A 93 -23.65 42.58 15.27
N ALA A 94 -24.52 42.95 14.33
CA ALA A 94 -25.14 44.26 14.25
C ALA A 94 -26.29 44.48 15.26
N GLY A 95 -26.62 43.49 16.09
CA GLY A 95 -27.65 43.59 17.14
C GLY A 95 -29.09 43.62 16.63
N ARG A 96 -29.34 43.35 15.34
CA ARG A 96 -30.63 43.62 14.70
C ARG A 96 -31.79 42.69 15.11
N PHE A 97 -31.48 41.58 15.80
CA PHE A 97 -32.45 40.52 16.13
C PHE A 97 -32.44 40.09 17.60
N GLY A 98 -31.88 40.90 18.51
CA GLY A 98 -31.89 40.58 19.95
C GLY A 98 -31.27 39.23 20.31
N GLY A 99 -30.35 38.71 19.49
CA GLY A 99 -29.71 37.40 19.66
C GLY A 99 -30.46 36.19 19.07
N SER A 100 -31.61 36.37 18.41
CA SER A 100 -32.34 35.24 17.80
C SER A 100 -31.68 34.75 16.51
N VAL A 101 -30.95 33.63 16.62
CA VAL A 101 -30.26 32.96 15.50
C VAL A 101 -31.24 32.56 14.39
N ALA A 102 -32.39 32.00 14.75
CA ALA A 102 -33.40 31.55 13.79
C ALA A 102 -34.01 32.72 13.00
N ALA A 103 -34.23 33.86 13.63
CA ALA A 103 -34.72 35.07 12.95
C ALA A 103 -33.67 35.62 11.99
N ALA A 104 -32.39 35.66 12.41
CA ALA A 104 -31.29 36.10 11.56
C ALA A 104 -31.10 35.20 10.33
N ILE A 105 -31.16 33.88 10.49
CA ILE A 105 -31.07 32.91 9.38
C ILE A 105 -32.29 33.05 8.45
N ARG A 106 -33.50 33.18 9.00
CA ARG A 106 -34.73 33.33 8.19
C ARG A 106 -34.75 34.62 7.39
N GLU A 107 -34.29 35.73 7.97
CA GLU A 107 -34.17 36.99 7.24
C GLU A 107 -33.07 36.92 6.17
N ALA A 108 -31.94 36.30 6.48
CA ALA A 108 -30.91 36.02 5.48
C ALA A 108 -31.52 35.21 4.31
N ALA A 109 -32.26 34.13 4.60
CA ALA A 109 -32.92 33.31 3.59
C ALA A 109 -34.02 34.05 2.81
N ARG A 110 -34.76 34.98 3.42
CA ARG A 110 -35.79 35.79 2.72
C ARG A 110 -35.18 36.75 1.72
N ARG A 111 -33.96 37.23 1.97
CA ARG A 111 -33.19 38.03 1.02
C ARG A 111 -32.39 37.16 0.05
N SER A 112 -32.76 35.89 -0.11
CA SER A 112 -32.11 34.95 -1.03
C SER A 112 -31.99 35.52 -2.43
N GLY A 113 -32.93 36.30 -2.96
CA GLY A 113 -32.78 36.91 -4.30
C GLY A 113 -31.59 37.89 -4.38
N THR A 114 -31.45 38.79 -3.42
CA THR A 114 -30.33 39.73 -3.34
C THR A 114 -29.03 39.02 -2.99
N LEU A 115 -29.11 38.02 -2.10
CA LEU A 115 -28.00 37.16 -1.74
C LEU A 115 -27.58 36.24 -2.87
N LEU A 116 -28.47 35.80 -3.75
CA LEU A 116 -28.19 35.01 -4.94
C LEU A 116 -27.55 35.89 -6.01
N ALA A 117 -28.00 37.14 -6.17
CA ALA A 117 -27.32 38.08 -7.04
C ALA A 117 -25.91 38.40 -6.53
N LEU A 118 -25.75 38.59 -5.21
CA LEU A 118 -24.45 38.81 -4.58
C LEU A 118 -23.59 37.54 -4.62
N ALA A 119 -24.18 36.37 -4.35
CA ALA A 119 -23.52 35.07 -4.40
C ALA A 119 -23.19 34.67 -5.84
N ALA A 120 -23.95 35.09 -6.84
CA ALA A 120 -23.63 34.92 -8.25
C ALA A 120 -22.48 35.84 -8.66
N LEU A 121 -22.43 37.08 -8.15
CA LEU A 121 -21.28 37.99 -8.33
C LEU A 121 -20.02 37.47 -7.64
N VAL A 122 -20.17 36.97 -6.41
CA VAL A 122 -19.12 36.32 -5.62
C VAL A 122 -18.68 35.04 -6.31
N ALA A 123 -19.60 34.19 -6.76
CA ALA A 123 -19.30 32.96 -7.49
C ALA A 123 -18.66 33.29 -8.84
N LEU A 124 -19.12 34.26 -9.61
CA LEU A 124 -18.49 34.65 -10.87
C LEU A 124 -17.05 35.15 -10.67
N ARG A 125 -16.75 35.75 -9.50
CA ARG A 125 -15.40 36.20 -9.12
C ARG A 125 -14.55 35.11 -8.46
N LEU A 126 -15.14 34.20 -7.69
CA LEU A 126 -14.45 33.16 -6.93
C LEU A 126 -14.38 31.81 -7.66
N LEU A 127 -15.27 31.52 -8.62
CA LEU A 127 -15.29 30.28 -9.39
C LEU A 127 -14.00 30.06 -10.18
N PRO A 128 -13.41 31.07 -10.86
CA PRO A 128 -12.09 30.93 -11.46
C PRO A 128 -11.02 30.58 -10.43
N HIS A 129 -11.16 31.05 -9.19
CA HIS A 129 -10.20 30.81 -8.12
C HIS A 129 -10.40 29.45 -7.46
N ALA A 130 -11.64 28.98 -7.30
CA ALA A 130 -11.95 27.62 -6.88
C ALA A 130 -11.40 26.60 -7.89
N LEU A 131 -11.54 26.88 -9.19
CA LEU A 131 -10.91 26.09 -10.26
C LEU A 131 -9.39 26.10 -10.16
N VAL A 132 -8.78 27.27 -9.92
CA VAL A 132 -7.33 27.42 -9.77
C VAL A 132 -6.82 26.70 -8.52
N VAL A 133 -7.52 26.78 -7.39
CA VAL A 133 -7.20 26.04 -6.15
C VAL A 133 -7.35 24.53 -6.36
N ALA A 134 -8.45 24.07 -6.96
CA ALA A 134 -8.65 22.66 -7.30
C ALA A 134 -7.56 22.14 -8.25
N SER A 135 -7.21 22.91 -9.29
CA SER A 135 -6.10 22.55 -10.18
C SER A 135 -4.74 22.55 -9.47
N SER A 136 -4.51 23.48 -8.55
CA SER A 136 -3.26 23.55 -7.78
C SER A 136 -3.11 22.39 -6.80
N ALA A 137 -4.22 21.88 -6.24
CA ALA A 137 -4.23 20.68 -5.41
C ALA A 137 -3.88 19.43 -6.22
N VAL A 138 -4.43 19.31 -7.44
CA VAL A 138 -4.06 18.24 -8.38
C VAL A 138 -2.59 18.33 -8.77
N VAL A 139 -2.09 19.53 -9.08
CA VAL A 139 -0.66 19.76 -9.41
C VAL A 139 0.24 19.46 -8.21
N ALA A 140 -0.13 19.84 -6.99
CA ALA A 140 0.67 19.55 -5.80
C ALA A 140 0.69 18.05 -5.46
N GLN A 141 -0.41 17.34 -5.70
CA GLN A 141 -0.45 15.89 -5.55
C GLN A 141 0.44 15.18 -6.59
N TRP A 142 0.54 15.72 -7.80
CA TRP A 142 1.39 15.19 -8.86
C TRP A 142 2.88 15.54 -8.72
N THR A 143 3.19 16.74 -8.25
CA THR A 143 4.56 17.28 -8.23
C THR A 143 5.23 17.21 -6.86
N GLY A 144 4.47 16.89 -5.79
CA GLY A 144 4.93 16.98 -4.41
C GLY A 144 5.14 18.42 -3.90
N GLN A 145 4.94 19.45 -4.74
CA GLN A 145 5.23 20.85 -4.38
C GLN A 145 4.07 21.53 -3.66
N ARG A 146 3.98 21.30 -2.34
CA ARG A 146 2.91 21.85 -1.47
C ARG A 146 2.85 23.38 -1.41
N TRP A 147 3.96 24.08 -1.66
CA TRP A 147 4.02 25.54 -1.57
C TRP A 147 3.18 26.26 -2.65
N ILE A 148 2.97 25.64 -3.81
CA ILE A 148 2.18 26.21 -4.91
C ILE A 148 0.72 26.40 -4.48
N VAL A 149 0.15 25.42 -3.75
CA VAL A 149 -1.22 25.50 -3.22
C VAL A 149 -1.33 26.66 -2.23
N THR A 150 -0.35 26.81 -1.34
CA THR A 150 -0.34 27.87 -0.32
C THR A 150 -0.33 29.26 -0.96
N VAL A 151 0.54 29.50 -1.95
CA VAL A 151 0.61 30.78 -2.67
C VAL A 151 -0.69 31.06 -3.43
N THR A 152 -1.24 30.04 -4.09
CA THR A 152 -2.47 30.15 -4.87
C THR A 152 -3.67 30.52 -4.01
N VAL A 153 -3.83 29.86 -2.85
CA VAL A 153 -4.86 30.18 -1.86
C VAL A 153 -4.68 31.60 -1.32
N ALA A 154 -3.45 32.01 -0.99
CA ALA A 154 -3.17 33.36 -0.49
C ALA A 154 -3.58 34.44 -1.49
N VAL A 155 -3.25 34.26 -2.78
CA VAL A 155 -3.64 35.19 -3.86
C VAL A 155 -5.16 35.25 -4.02
N ALA A 156 -5.84 34.10 -4.01
CA ALA A 156 -7.30 34.04 -4.13
C ALA A 156 -8.00 34.82 -3.00
N VAL A 157 -7.49 34.73 -1.77
CA VAL A 157 -8.05 35.46 -0.62
C VAL A 157 -7.85 36.98 -0.75
N VAL A 158 -6.67 37.43 -1.20
CA VAL A 158 -6.40 38.86 -1.42
C VAL A 158 -7.37 39.45 -2.46
N ILE A 159 -7.67 38.68 -3.51
CA ILE A 159 -8.61 39.11 -4.57
C ILE A 159 -10.07 39.11 -4.06
N ALA A 160 -10.42 38.25 -3.10
CA ALA A 160 -11.76 38.19 -2.50
C ALA A 160 -12.05 39.35 -1.51
N LEU A 161 -11.01 39.96 -0.94
CA LEU A 161 -11.09 40.99 0.10
C LEU A 161 -12.01 42.19 -0.26
N PRO A 162 -11.97 42.77 -1.47
CA PRO A 162 -12.82 43.91 -1.85
C PRO A 162 -14.31 43.54 -1.87
N VAL A 163 -14.63 42.30 -2.23
CA VAL A 163 -16.01 41.82 -2.29
C VAL A 163 -16.57 41.64 -0.88
N MET A 164 -15.76 41.16 0.06
CA MET A 164 -16.12 41.01 1.48
C MET A 164 -16.41 42.36 2.15
N LEU A 165 -15.74 43.44 1.72
CA LEU A 165 -15.96 44.80 2.24
C LEU A 165 -17.26 45.45 1.76
N VAL A 166 -17.82 45.00 0.63
CA VAL A 166 -19.08 45.52 0.07
C VAL A 166 -20.29 44.91 0.77
N LEU A 167 -20.15 43.69 1.31
CA LEU A 167 -21.22 42.92 1.95
C LEU A 167 -21.99 43.70 3.03
N PRO A 168 -21.33 44.34 4.02
CA PRO A 168 -22.04 45.01 5.11
C PRO A 168 -22.78 46.25 4.63
N VAL A 169 -22.23 46.99 3.66
CA VAL A 169 -22.86 48.19 3.10
C VAL A 169 -24.16 47.84 2.37
N VAL A 170 -24.16 46.75 1.60
CA VAL A 170 -25.36 46.29 0.88
C VAL A 170 -26.39 45.74 1.87
N LEU A 171 -25.97 44.86 2.78
CA LEU A 171 -26.90 44.10 3.62
C LEU A 171 -27.45 44.92 4.79
N VAL A 172 -26.59 45.66 5.48
CA VAL A 172 -26.97 46.41 6.68
C VAL A 172 -27.62 47.73 6.31
N ALA A 173 -27.05 48.45 5.33
CA ALA A 173 -27.54 49.77 4.94
C ALA A 173 -28.53 49.76 3.76
N GLY A 174 -28.81 48.59 3.14
CA GLY A 174 -29.81 48.46 2.07
C GLY A 174 -29.49 49.21 0.78
N HIS A 175 -28.20 49.49 0.52
CA HIS A 175 -27.79 50.25 -0.66
C HIS A 175 -27.71 49.36 -1.91
N PRO A 176 -27.99 49.91 -3.11
CA PRO A 176 -27.75 49.19 -4.36
C PRO A 176 -26.25 48.89 -4.53
N VAL A 177 -25.94 47.74 -5.13
CA VAL A 177 -24.59 47.16 -5.22
C VAL A 177 -23.55 48.15 -5.77
N THR A 178 -23.90 48.93 -6.79
CA THR A 178 -23.01 49.93 -7.41
C THR A 178 -22.64 51.07 -6.45
N GLY A 179 -23.59 51.56 -5.65
CA GLY A 179 -23.35 52.58 -4.62
C GLY A 179 -22.54 52.05 -3.43
N ALA A 180 -22.70 50.77 -3.11
CA ALA A 180 -21.97 50.11 -2.03
C ALA A 180 -20.47 49.95 -2.34
N PHE A 181 -20.11 49.63 -3.59
CA PHE A 181 -18.69 49.59 -4.01
C PHE A 181 -18.00 50.94 -3.87
N ARG A 182 -18.66 52.03 -4.27
CA ARG A 182 -18.09 53.38 -4.18
C ARG A 182 -17.83 53.77 -2.72
N ARG A 183 -18.81 53.56 -1.83
CA ARG A 183 -18.64 53.85 -0.40
C ARG A 183 -17.65 52.93 0.30
N ALA A 184 -17.63 51.64 -0.03
CA ALA A 184 -16.62 50.72 0.53
C ALA A 184 -15.21 51.21 0.17
N ARG A 185 -15.00 51.66 -1.08
CA ARG A 185 -13.74 52.23 -1.54
C ARG A 185 -13.38 53.54 -0.83
N GLU A 186 -14.34 54.45 -0.66
CA GLU A 186 -14.15 55.71 0.08
C GLU A 186 -13.81 55.45 1.56
N THR A 187 -14.50 54.50 2.21
CA THR A 187 -14.30 54.16 3.62
C THR A 187 -12.91 53.54 3.86
N VAL A 188 -12.45 52.67 2.95
CA VAL A 188 -11.10 52.08 3.01
C VAL A 188 -10.01 53.14 2.75
N SER A 189 -10.30 54.13 1.91
CA SER A 189 -9.31 55.14 1.52
C SER A 189 -8.88 56.09 2.65
N GLY A 190 -9.68 56.24 3.71
CA GLY A 190 -9.41 57.16 4.83
C GLY A 190 -8.81 56.54 6.10
N ARG A 191 -8.86 55.21 6.28
CA ARG A 191 -8.35 54.49 7.47
C ARG A 191 -7.33 53.39 7.09
N ARG A 192 -6.43 53.72 6.15
CA ARG A 192 -5.75 52.78 5.24
C ARG A 192 -4.91 51.65 5.83
N THR A 193 -4.30 51.78 6.99
CA THR A 193 -3.31 50.79 7.45
C THR A 193 -3.88 49.84 8.49
N LYS A 194 -4.41 50.38 9.60
CA LYS A 194 -4.96 49.54 10.69
C LYS A 194 -6.18 48.73 10.24
N ALA A 195 -7.08 49.34 9.47
CA ALA A 195 -8.31 48.67 9.03
C ALA A 195 -8.01 47.51 8.07
N THR A 196 -7.17 47.79 7.08
CA THR A 196 -6.79 46.83 6.05
C THR A 196 -5.95 45.69 6.63
N LEU A 197 -5.05 45.97 7.58
CA LEU A 197 -4.30 44.93 8.31
C LEU A 197 -5.21 44.05 9.16
N LEU A 198 -6.16 44.63 9.90
CA LEU A 198 -7.06 43.85 10.75
C LEU A 198 -7.99 42.98 9.92
N LEU A 199 -8.50 43.50 8.80
CA LEU A 199 -9.33 42.74 7.87
C LEU A 199 -8.52 41.65 7.17
N ALA A 200 -7.30 41.96 6.70
CA ALA A 200 -6.41 40.99 6.07
C ALA A 200 -6.00 39.87 7.05
N ALA A 201 -5.73 40.22 8.32
CA ALA A 201 -5.42 39.25 9.37
C ALA A 201 -6.61 38.32 9.67
N ALA A 202 -7.81 38.90 9.81
CA ALA A 202 -9.03 38.14 10.12
C ALA A 202 -9.49 37.24 8.96
N THR A 203 -9.39 37.72 7.71
CA THR A 203 -9.91 37.01 6.53
C THR A 203 -8.88 36.10 5.85
N SER A 204 -7.59 36.40 5.96
CA SER A 204 -6.52 35.72 5.21
C SER A 204 -5.56 34.98 6.12
N ALA A 205 -4.98 35.67 7.10
CA ALA A 205 -3.95 35.07 7.95
C ALA A 205 -4.52 33.95 8.82
N THR A 206 -5.73 34.13 9.36
CA THR A 206 -6.35 33.14 10.26
C THR A 206 -6.68 31.80 9.56
N PRO A 207 -7.43 31.77 8.43
CA PRO A 207 -7.64 30.52 7.70
C PRO A 207 -6.37 29.93 7.08
N ALA A 208 -5.44 30.77 6.59
CA ALA A 208 -4.16 30.28 6.07
C ALA A 208 -3.29 29.67 7.16
N LEU A 209 -3.27 30.24 8.37
CA LEU A 209 -2.61 29.64 9.53
C LEU A 209 -3.31 28.36 9.98
N ALA A 210 -4.64 28.34 10.07
CA ALA A 210 -5.37 27.13 10.44
C ALA A 210 -5.11 25.97 9.47
N PHE A 211 -5.14 26.26 8.16
CA PHE A 211 -4.87 25.28 7.11
C PHE A 211 -3.39 24.89 7.06
N GLY A 212 -2.48 25.84 7.21
CA GLY A 212 -1.03 25.61 7.26
C GLY A 212 -0.62 24.78 8.47
N VAL A 213 -1.17 25.08 9.65
CA VAL A 213 -0.97 24.29 10.89
C VAL A 213 -1.50 22.89 10.72
N HIS A 214 -2.68 22.70 10.10
CA HIS A 214 -3.22 21.37 9.81
C HIS A 214 -2.31 20.58 8.85
N LEU A 215 -1.90 21.16 7.73
CA LEU A 215 -1.00 20.51 6.77
C LEU A 215 0.39 20.22 7.32
N TRP A 216 0.89 21.05 8.24
CA TRP A 216 2.21 20.89 8.85
C TRP A 216 2.20 19.86 9.99
N LEU A 217 1.14 19.84 10.81
CA LEU A 217 1.01 18.89 11.92
C LEU A 217 0.51 17.51 11.49
N ALA A 218 -0.32 17.40 10.46
CA ALA A 218 -0.90 16.13 10.01
C ALA A 218 0.12 14.99 9.80
N PRO A 219 1.31 15.20 9.19
CA PRO A 219 2.30 14.13 9.05
C PRO A 219 3.08 13.83 10.35
N LEU A 220 3.04 14.71 11.35
CA LEU A 220 3.80 14.57 12.60
C LEU A 220 2.99 13.90 13.73
N LEU A 221 1.69 13.68 13.51
CA LEU A 221 0.76 13.22 14.54
C LEU A 221 0.38 11.73 14.32
N PRO A 222 0.32 10.91 15.40
CA PRO A 222 -0.23 9.55 15.34
C PRO A 222 -1.68 9.54 14.84
N ASP A 223 -2.17 8.42 14.28
CA ASP A 223 -3.49 8.36 13.63
C ASP A 223 -4.67 8.76 14.54
N ALA A 224 -4.63 8.37 15.82
CA ALA A 224 -5.61 8.80 16.81
C ALA A 224 -5.64 10.33 16.99
N VAL A 225 -4.50 11.00 16.79
CA VAL A 225 -4.36 12.45 16.94
C VAL A 225 -4.64 13.19 15.63
N LYS A 226 -4.50 12.54 14.46
CA LYS A 226 -4.91 13.10 13.15
C LYS A 226 -6.41 13.41 13.13
N ALA A 227 -7.25 12.55 13.70
CA ALA A 227 -8.69 12.80 13.82
C ALA A 227 -8.98 14.06 14.67
N VAL A 228 -8.26 14.24 15.78
CA VAL A 228 -8.35 15.42 16.64
C VAL A 228 -7.86 16.67 15.91
N ALA A 229 -6.75 16.57 15.16
CA ALA A 229 -6.21 17.69 14.37
C ALA A 229 -7.12 18.09 13.20
N ALA A 230 -7.79 17.13 12.56
CA ALA A 230 -8.82 17.40 11.55
C ALA A 230 -10.04 18.10 12.17
N ALA A 231 -10.50 17.64 13.33
CA ALA A 231 -11.60 18.26 14.06
C ALA A 231 -11.25 19.69 14.54
N LEU A 232 -10.02 19.91 15.02
CA LEU A 232 -9.51 21.24 15.37
C LEU A 232 -9.40 22.16 14.14
N GLY A 233 -8.93 21.64 13.01
CA GLY A 233 -8.89 22.37 11.74
C GLY A 233 -10.28 22.80 11.26
N ALA A 234 -11.26 21.89 11.34
CA ALA A 234 -12.65 22.19 11.02
C ALA A 234 -13.25 23.23 11.98
N ALA A 235 -12.96 23.13 13.27
CA ALA A 235 -13.44 24.09 14.26
C ALA A 235 -12.81 25.49 14.08
N LEU A 236 -11.53 25.56 13.74
CA LEU A 236 -10.84 26.80 13.37
C LEU A 236 -11.47 27.44 12.12
N LEU A 237 -11.79 26.64 11.10
CA LEU A 237 -12.49 27.11 9.90
C LEU A 237 -13.88 27.67 10.23
N LEU A 238 -14.63 27.00 11.12
CA LEU A 238 -15.93 27.49 11.60
C LEU A 238 -15.82 28.81 12.39
N ALA A 239 -14.68 29.06 13.04
CA ALA A 239 -14.42 30.29 13.80
C ALA A 239 -14.09 31.51 12.94
N VAL A 240 -13.63 31.32 11.71
CA VAL A 240 -13.31 32.43 10.79
C VAL A 240 -14.56 33.24 10.44
N ILE A 241 -15.70 32.59 10.25
CA ILE A 241 -16.96 33.25 9.86
C ILE A 241 -17.46 34.26 10.92
N PRO A 242 -17.59 33.92 12.21
CA PRO A 242 -18.02 34.87 13.23
C PRO A 242 -16.99 35.97 13.48
N LEU A 243 -15.69 35.65 13.44
CA LEU A 243 -14.62 36.64 13.60
C LEU A 243 -14.64 37.68 12.49
N THR A 244 -14.81 37.25 11.25
CA THR A 244 -14.93 38.15 10.10
C THR A 244 -16.20 38.98 10.15
N ALA A 245 -17.34 38.38 10.55
CA ALA A 245 -18.60 39.11 10.76
C ALA A 245 -18.45 40.21 11.83
N GLN A 246 -17.84 39.89 12.97
CA GLN A 246 -17.64 40.86 14.06
C GLN A 246 -16.69 41.99 13.67
N ALA A 247 -15.58 41.67 12.98
CA ALA A 247 -14.68 42.66 12.44
C ALA A 247 -15.41 43.61 11.48
N LEU A 248 -16.16 43.07 10.52
CA LEU A 248 -16.94 43.85 9.56
C LEU A 248 -18.02 44.74 10.21
N ALA A 249 -18.72 44.22 11.23
CA ALA A 249 -19.70 44.99 11.98
C ALA A 249 -19.05 46.17 12.72
N SER A 250 -17.89 45.95 13.34
CA SER A 250 -17.15 47.00 14.05
C SER A 250 -16.69 48.16 13.13
N PHE A 251 -16.51 47.90 11.84
CA PHE A 251 -16.17 48.94 10.86
C PHE A 251 -17.34 49.82 10.45
N HIS A 252 -18.57 49.27 10.46
CA HIS A 252 -19.74 49.93 9.85
C HIS A 252 -20.66 50.60 10.86
N VAL A 253 -20.58 50.24 12.14
CA VAL A 253 -21.31 50.94 13.18
C VAL A 253 -20.56 52.26 13.47
N PRO A 254 -21.12 53.44 13.13
CA PRO A 254 -20.48 54.71 13.47
C PRO A 254 -20.28 54.75 14.98
N ALA A 255 -19.09 55.20 15.40
CA ALA A 255 -18.76 55.34 16.81
C ALA A 255 -19.67 56.42 17.42
N GLU A 256 -20.85 56.03 17.88
CA GLU A 256 -21.53 56.80 18.91
C GLU A 256 -20.59 56.85 20.13
N PRO A 257 -20.48 58.00 20.81
CA PRO A 257 -19.62 58.16 21.97
C PRO A 257 -20.03 57.12 23.02
N ARG A 258 -19.19 56.10 23.19
CA ARG A 258 -19.41 55.04 24.16
C ARG A 258 -19.37 55.63 25.58
N PRO A 259 -20.35 55.38 26.44
CA PRO A 259 -20.17 55.56 27.87
C PRO A 259 -19.03 54.67 28.37
N GLU A 260 -18.31 55.15 29.39
CA GLU A 260 -17.08 54.55 29.93
C GLU A 260 -17.14 53.02 30.08
N PRO A 261 -16.03 52.31 29.78
CA PRO A 261 -16.00 50.86 29.83
C PRO A 261 -16.16 50.35 31.27
N ALA A 262 -17.32 49.75 31.55
CA ALA A 262 -17.48 48.89 32.72
C ALA A 262 -16.49 47.71 32.61
N ARG A 263 -15.75 47.46 33.71
CA ARG A 263 -14.69 46.44 33.83
C ARG A 263 -15.08 45.11 33.18
N THR A 264 -14.24 44.67 32.24
CA THR A 264 -14.31 43.41 31.51
C THR A 264 -14.24 42.20 32.45
N ALA A 265 -15.29 41.38 32.46
CA ALA A 265 -15.21 40.02 32.99
C ALA A 265 -14.46 39.09 31.98
N PRO A 266 -13.67 38.11 32.45
CA PRO A 266 -12.93 37.21 31.56
C PRO A 266 -13.88 36.26 30.81
N ALA A 267 -14.01 36.47 29.50
CA ALA A 267 -14.83 35.65 28.61
C ALA A 267 -13.93 34.77 27.72
N MET A 268 -13.65 33.54 28.16
CA MET A 268 -13.07 32.49 27.30
C MET A 268 -13.47 31.03 27.60
N PRO A 269 -13.84 30.59 28.84
CA PRO A 269 -13.96 29.15 29.09
C PRO A 269 -15.20 28.49 28.43
N ALA A 270 -16.32 29.21 28.27
CA ALA A 270 -17.57 28.60 27.77
C ALA A 270 -17.59 28.29 26.26
N ALA A 271 -16.81 29.00 25.44
CA ALA A 271 -16.72 28.74 23.99
C ALA A 271 -15.92 27.47 23.69
N ILE A 272 -14.93 27.15 24.52
CA ILE A 272 -14.11 25.93 24.41
C ILE A 272 -14.96 24.69 24.74
N SER A 273 -15.87 24.77 25.72
CA SER A 273 -16.76 23.66 26.09
C SER A 273 -17.74 23.25 24.98
N LEU A 274 -18.32 24.21 24.24
CA LEU A 274 -19.21 23.92 23.12
C LEU A 274 -18.47 23.33 21.91
N LEU A 275 -17.21 23.72 21.71
CA LEU A 275 -16.31 23.17 20.70
C LEU A 275 -15.96 21.70 21.01
N LEU A 276 -15.70 21.38 22.29
CA LEU A 276 -15.38 20.03 22.75
C LEU A 276 -16.58 19.07 22.65
N ILE A 277 -17.81 19.55 22.84
CA ILE A 277 -19.03 18.72 22.69
C ILE A 277 -19.29 18.35 21.22
N GLY A 278 -19.02 19.27 20.28
CA GLY A 278 -19.10 18.97 18.84
C GLY A 278 -18.03 17.99 18.37
N VAL A 279 -16.81 18.07 18.91
CA VAL A 279 -15.71 17.13 18.64
C VAL A 279 -16.03 15.73 19.21
N GLY A 280 -16.63 15.65 20.41
CA GLY A 280 -17.05 14.40 21.02
C GLY A 280 -18.16 13.66 20.28
N ALA A 281 -19.07 14.38 19.61
CA ALA A 281 -20.13 13.74 18.80
C ALA A 281 -19.60 13.12 17.50
N VAL A 282 -18.52 13.67 16.92
CA VAL A 282 -17.90 13.15 15.69
C VAL A 282 -16.99 11.95 15.99
N THR A 283 -16.39 11.88 17.18
CA THR A 283 -15.55 10.74 17.58
C THR A 283 -16.35 9.53 18.08
N VAL A 284 -17.55 9.73 18.64
CA VAL A 284 -18.41 8.63 19.15
C VAL A 284 -19.18 7.89 18.04
N LEU A 285 -19.30 8.47 16.83
CA LEU A 285 -19.98 7.83 15.69
C LEU A 285 -19.08 6.87 14.86
N SER A 286 -17.86 6.59 15.32
CA SER A 286 -16.97 5.58 14.75
C SER A 286 -16.76 4.49 15.82
N PRO A 287 -17.50 3.37 15.80
CA PRO A 287 -17.35 2.37 14.73
C PRO A 287 -18.67 1.72 14.27
N LEU A 288 -18.78 1.42 12.97
CA LEU A 288 -19.72 0.43 12.41
C LEU A 288 -18.92 -0.78 11.92
N PRO A 289 -18.66 -1.80 12.76
CA PRO A 289 -17.79 -2.92 12.40
C PRO A 289 -18.51 -4.09 11.67
N GLU A 290 -19.81 -4.02 11.38
CA GLU A 290 -20.59 -5.23 11.03
C GLU A 290 -20.95 -5.45 9.55
N VAL A 291 -20.50 -4.62 8.59
CA VAL A 291 -20.96 -4.72 7.18
C VAL A 291 -19.89 -5.22 6.19
N THR A 292 -18.68 -5.61 6.63
CA THR A 292 -17.55 -5.93 5.72
C THR A 292 -17.07 -7.38 5.70
N ASP A 293 -17.82 -8.33 6.25
CA ASP A 293 -17.34 -9.70 6.55
C ASP A 293 -17.18 -10.67 5.35
N ARG A 294 -17.01 -10.19 4.11
CA ARG A 294 -16.84 -11.10 2.94
C ARG A 294 -15.77 -10.76 1.90
N THR A 295 -14.92 -9.79 2.17
CA THR A 295 -13.73 -9.59 1.35
C THR A 295 -12.55 -9.41 2.29
N VAL A 296 -11.66 -10.40 2.35
CA VAL A 296 -10.27 -10.17 2.78
C VAL A 296 -9.67 -9.26 1.70
N ARG A 297 -9.96 -7.97 1.82
CA ARG A 297 -9.35 -6.94 0.99
C ARG A 297 -7.97 -6.81 1.59
N MET A 298 -6.93 -7.20 0.84
CA MET A 298 -5.56 -6.91 1.24
C MET A 298 -5.49 -5.41 1.48
N VAL A 299 -5.42 -5.00 2.75
CA VAL A 299 -5.14 -3.62 3.10
C VAL A 299 -3.67 -3.44 2.74
N PRO A 300 -3.35 -2.59 1.74
CA PRO A 300 -1.95 -2.29 1.45
C PRO A 300 -1.33 -1.80 2.75
N VAL A 301 -0.12 -2.29 3.06
CA VAL A 301 0.62 -1.88 4.27
C VAL A 301 0.53 -0.36 4.40
N ASP A 302 0.07 0.12 5.55
CA ASP A 302 -0.19 1.54 5.91
C ASP A 302 1.05 2.44 5.84
N ASP A 303 2.16 1.93 5.34
CA ASP A 303 3.32 2.66 4.87
C ASP A 303 4.22 1.66 4.11
N PRO A 304 4.21 1.60 2.76
CA PRO A 304 5.20 0.81 2.04
C PRO A 304 6.63 1.32 2.26
N ASP A 305 6.80 2.52 2.85
CA ASP A 305 8.09 3.05 3.31
C ASP A 305 8.38 2.65 4.79
N ARG A 306 7.47 1.96 5.51
CA ARG A 306 7.80 1.35 6.80
C ARG A 306 8.86 0.30 6.52
N ALA A 307 10.08 0.59 6.98
CA ALA A 307 11.22 -0.25 6.74
C ALA A 307 10.90 -1.67 7.22
N PRO A 308 10.89 -2.67 6.33
CA PRO A 308 10.82 -4.07 6.76
C PRO A 308 12.01 -4.36 7.67
N SER A 309 11.83 -5.28 8.61
CA SER A 309 12.92 -5.71 9.49
C SER A 309 14.09 -6.22 8.62
N SER A 310 15.20 -5.49 8.66
CA SER A 310 16.46 -5.88 8.01
C SER A 310 17.16 -6.89 8.90
N LEU A 311 17.40 -8.10 8.40
CA LEU A 311 17.95 -9.21 9.18
C LEU A 311 19.46 -9.27 9.20
N ALA A 312 20.08 -8.70 8.18
CA ALA A 312 21.51 -8.67 8.02
C ALA A 312 21.87 -7.40 7.24
N ASP A 313 22.70 -6.55 7.85
CA ASP A 313 23.50 -5.61 7.08
C ASP A 313 24.74 -6.35 6.55
N PRO A 314 25.19 -6.05 5.33
CA PRO A 314 26.33 -6.71 4.73
C PRO A 314 27.62 -6.48 5.53
N GLU A 315 28.50 -7.47 5.43
CA GLU A 315 29.83 -7.61 6.05
C GLU A 315 30.47 -6.34 6.66
N PRO A 316 31.03 -6.44 7.89
CA PRO A 316 32.26 -5.73 8.21
C PRO A 316 33.35 -6.20 7.22
N SER A 317 34.06 -5.28 6.58
CA SER A 317 35.04 -5.58 5.52
C SER A 317 35.99 -6.74 5.86
N ASP A 318 36.30 -7.58 4.86
CA ASP A 318 37.18 -8.77 4.86
C ASP A 318 38.48 -8.68 5.70
N ASP A 319 38.98 -7.48 6.00
CA ASP A 319 40.24 -7.28 6.70
C ASP A 319 40.19 -7.60 8.22
N ASP A 320 39.01 -7.73 8.85
CA ASP A 320 38.89 -7.88 10.31
C ASP A 320 38.62 -9.31 10.82
N HIS A 321 38.62 -10.32 9.95
CA HIS A 321 38.29 -11.69 10.37
C HIS A 321 39.51 -12.41 10.96
N LEU A 322 39.53 -12.54 12.29
CA LEU A 322 40.49 -13.39 13.00
C LEU A 322 40.40 -14.83 12.45
N PRO A 323 41.53 -15.47 12.11
CA PRO A 323 41.54 -16.84 11.59
C PRO A 323 40.99 -17.81 12.65
N GLY A 324 39.80 -18.35 12.40
CA GLY A 324 39.20 -19.43 13.20
C GLY A 324 37.72 -19.25 13.55
N GLU A 325 37.17 -18.03 13.49
CA GLU A 325 35.76 -17.77 13.77
C GLU A 325 35.04 -17.40 12.48
N VAL A 326 34.68 -18.41 11.68
CA VAL A 326 33.80 -18.20 10.53
C VAL A 326 32.43 -17.83 11.08
N ARG A 327 32.17 -16.52 11.13
CA ARG A 327 30.85 -16.00 11.42
C ARG A 327 29.95 -16.42 10.28
N PRO A 328 28.83 -17.03 10.63
CA PRO A 328 28.10 -17.72 9.62
C PRO A 328 27.12 -16.76 8.95
N PHE A 329 27.07 -16.83 7.62
CA PHE A 329 26.46 -15.84 6.73
C PHE A 329 25.56 -16.59 5.73
N MET A 330 24.51 -15.94 5.26
CA MET A 330 23.75 -16.40 4.09
C MET A 330 24.27 -15.55 2.95
N ASP A 331 24.84 -16.10 1.88
CA ASP A 331 25.36 -15.28 0.78
C ASP A 331 24.22 -14.85 -0.15
N ARG A 332 24.54 -13.95 -1.05
CA ARG A 332 23.62 -13.43 -2.05
C ARG A 332 23.12 -14.57 -2.94
N GLY A 333 21.80 -14.65 -3.12
CA GLY A 333 21.17 -15.62 -4.01
C GLY A 333 20.83 -16.95 -3.33
N ASP A 334 21.06 -17.07 -2.03
CA ASP A 334 20.99 -18.32 -1.30
C ASP A 334 19.63 -18.62 -0.69
N LEU A 335 18.71 -17.65 -0.58
CA LEU A 335 17.38 -17.91 -0.03
C LEU A 335 16.62 -18.91 -0.92
N ALA A 336 16.47 -20.13 -0.41
CA ALA A 336 15.85 -21.23 -1.13
C ALA A 336 14.40 -21.48 -0.69
N HIS A 337 14.11 -21.33 0.61
CA HIS A 337 12.80 -21.67 1.17
C HIS A 337 12.50 -20.88 2.45
N LEU A 338 11.21 -20.69 2.71
CA LEU A 338 10.67 -20.08 3.93
C LEU A 338 9.58 -21.00 4.48
N ALA A 339 9.61 -21.20 5.79
CA ALA A 339 8.61 -21.94 6.53
C ALA A 339 8.09 -21.09 7.69
N ILE A 340 6.80 -21.20 8.00
CA ILE A 340 6.27 -20.72 9.28
C ILE A 340 6.14 -21.92 10.21
N ARG A 341 6.82 -21.86 11.36
CA ARG A 341 6.81 -22.93 12.35
C ARG A 341 5.44 -23.05 13.04
N PRO A 342 5.16 -24.18 13.71
CA PRO A 342 3.98 -24.38 14.56
C PRO A 342 3.73 -23.31 15.61
N ASP A 343 4.78 -22.64 16.11
CA ASP A 343 4.69 -21.53 17.07
C ASP A 343 4.52 -20.16 16.41
N GLY A 344 4.40 -20.16 15.08
CA GLY A 344 4.23 -18.97 14.29
C GLY A 344 5.53 -18.32 13.86
N THR A 345 6.72 -18.71 14.31
CA THR A 345 7.91 -17.96 13.90
C THR A 345 8.49 -18.42 12.54
N PRO A 346 9.11 -17.52 11.77
CA PRO A 346 9.77 -17.86 10.52
C PRO A 346 11.00 -18.76 10.71
N LEU A 347 11.19 -19.68 9.76
CA LEU A 347 12.39 -20.48 9.55
C LEU A 347 12.78 -20.36 8.08
N LEU A 348 13.94 -19.77 7.83
CA LEU A 348 14.48 -19.54 6.49
C LEU A 348 15.54 -20.59 6.23
N ALA A 349 15.50 -21.14 5.04
CA ALA A 349 16.44 -22.13 4.56
C ALA A 349 17.17 -21.55 3.35
N GLY A 350 18.49 -21.59 3.40
CA GLY A 350 19.34 -21.17 2.31
C GLY A 350 20.51 -22.11 2.09
N TYR A 351 21.36 -21.70 1.15
CA TYR A 351 22.68 -22.27 0.92
C TYR A 351 23.74 -21.28 1.41
N ASP A 352 25.00 -21.69 1.47
CA ASP A 352 26.13 -20.78 1.58
C ASP A 352 27.26 -21.39 0.72
N PRO A 353 27.61 -20.78 -0.43
CA PRO A 353 28.62 -21.30 -1.33
C PRO A 353 30.02 -21.28 -0.71
N ARG A 354 30.29 -20.38 0.25
CA ARG A 354 31.60 -20.28 0.91
C ARG A 354 31.75 -21.36 1.97
N ALA A 355 30.70 -21.64 2.73
CA ALA A 355 30.67 -22.70 3.74
C ALA A 355 30.38 -24.09 3.17
N VAL A 356 29.98 -24.17 1.89
CA VAL A 356 29.70 -25.43 1.18
C VAL A 356 28.62 -26.23 1.92
N GLY A 357 27.54 -25.57 2.34
CA GLY A 357 26.56 -26.17 3.26
C GLY A 357 25.18 -25.53 3.26
N ALA A 358 24.20 -26.27 3.81
CA ALA A 358 22.85 -25.75 4.03
C ALA A 358 22.82 -24.86 5.27
N THR A 359 22.18 -23.70 5.14
CA THR A 359 22.04 -22.71 6.21
C THR A 359 20.58 -22.61 6.63
N THR A 360 20.34 -22.48 7.94
CA THR A 360 18.99 -22.29 8.49
C THR A 360 18.96 -21.10 9.43
N LEU A 361 18.25 -20.05 9.07
CA LEU A 361 17.99 -18.92 9.95
C LEU A 361 16.65 -19.13 10.65
N THR A 362 16.67 -19.21 11.97
CA THR A 362 15.45 -19.28 12.80
C THR A 362 15.17 -17.92 13.40
N CYS A 363 13.90 -17.55 13.47
CA CYS A 363 13.47 -16.30 14.07
C CYS A 363 12.85 -16.55 15.44
N VAL A 364 13.16 -15.70 16.42
CA VAL A 364 12.55 -15.74 17.76
C VAL A 364 11.11 -15.20 17.75
N ASP A 365 10.81 -14.29 16.83
CA ASP A 365 9.48 -13.70 16.64
C ASP A 365 9.11 -13.61 15.14
N MET A 366 7.90 -13.13 14.85
CA MET A 366 7.36 -13.02 13.49
C MET A 366 7.98 -11.92 12.63
N ALA A 367 8.46 -10.84 13.26
CA ALA A 367 9.20 -9.78 12.57
C ALA A 367 10.65 -10.20 12.31
N CYS A 368 11.10 -11.23 13.02
CA CYS A 368 12.47 -11.69 13.09
C CYS A 368 13.42 -10.59 13.57
N ASP A 369 13.00 -9.76 14.52
CA ASP A 369 13.82 -8.65 15.05
C ASP A 369 15.07 -9.17 15.78
N VAL A 370 15.01 -10.42 16.29
CA VAL A 370 16.15 -11.14 16.84
C VAL A 370 16.31 -12.48 16.08
N PRO A 371 17.14 -12.54 15.03
CA PRO A 371 17.43 -13.80 14.35
C PRO A 371 18.35 -14.67 15.21
N SER A 372 18.00 -15.94 15.37
CA SER A 372 18.91 -17.00 15.83
C SER A 372 19.39 -17.81 14.63
N LEU A 373 20.67 -17.69 14.35
CA LEU A 373 21.31 -18.37 13.23
C LEU A 373 21.78 -19.77 13.64
N GLY A 374 21.20 -20.80 13.02
CA GLY A 374 21.55 -22.20 13.22
C GLY A 374 22.24 -22.78 11.98
N TRP A 375 23.26 -23.62 12.18
CA TRP A 375 24.13 -24.07 11.10
C TRP A 375 24.33 -25.56 11.13
N VAL A 376 24.42 -26.14 9.93
CA VAL A 376 24.73 -27.54 9.75
C VAL A 376 26.10 -27.66 9.09
N ARG A 377 27.15 -27.69 9.92
CA ARG A 377 28.49 -28.10 9.46
C ARG A 377 28.63 -29.62 9.60
N PRO A 378 29.30 -30.35 8.69
CA PRO A 378 29.53 -30.10 7.26
C PRO A 378 28.97 -31.27 6.43
N TYR A 379 27.91 -31.04 5.66
CA TYR A 379 27.69 -31.82 4.46
C TYR A 379 28.10 -30.92 3.32
N ALA A 380 29.28 -31.21 2.74
CA ALA A 380 29.86 -30.46 1.65
C ALA A 380 28.95 -30.59 0.41
N PHE A 381 27.97 -29.72 0.30
CA PHE A 381 27.16 -29.60 -0.89
C PHE A 381 27.92 -28.78 -1.93
N THR A 382 27.87 -29.19 -3.18
CA THR A 382 28.43 -28.44 -4.29
C THR A 382 27.68 -27.11 -4.46
N ASP A 383 28.23 -26.19 -5.26
CA ASP A 383 27.58 -24.93 -5.66
C ASP A 383 26.26 -25.09 -6.46
N ASP A 384 25.68 -26.29 -6.45
CA ASP A 384 24.48 -26.69 -7.17
C ASP A 384 23.20 -26.26 -6.44
N PRO A 385 22.07 -26.16 -7.17
CA PRO A 385 20.82 -25.67 -6.59
C PRO A 385 20.38 -26.54 -5.41
N VAL A 386 20.31 -25.91 -4.24
CA VAL A 386 19.63 -26.47 -3.08
C VAL A 386 18.13 -26.25 -3.26
N SER A 387 17.34 -27.29 -3.04
CA SER A 387 15.88 -27.19 -2.92
C SER A 387 15.51 -27.52 -1.49
N ALA A 388 14.50 -26.84 -0.96
CA ALA A 388 14.00 -27.10 0.38
C ALA A 388 12.47 -27.10 0.42
N THR A 389 11.92 -27.83 1.38
CA THR A 389 10.48 -27.95 1.60
C THR A 389 10.18 -28.12 3.09
N THR A 390 8.97 -27.78 3.52
CA THR A 390 8.52 -27.91 4.91
C THR A 390 7.62 -29.11 5.07
N LEU A 391 7.93 -29.98 6.03
CA LEU A 391 7.09 -31.10 6.42
C LEU A 391 5.94 -30.64 7.32
N ALA A 392 4.92 -31.48 7.46
CA ALA A 392 3.74 -31.19 8.29
C ALA A 392 4.06 -30.94 9.78
N ASP A 393 5.19 -31.45 10.27
CA ASP A 393 5.66 -31.23 11.64
C ASP A 393 6.44 -29.91 11.83
N GLY A 394 6.58 -29.11 10.77
CA GLY A 394 7.33 -27.85 10.77
C GLY A 394 8.84 -27.98 10.60
N SER A 395 9.37 -29.20 10.45
CA SER A 395 10.76 -29.41 10.07
C SER A 395 10.97 -29.09 8.59
N VAL A 396 12.18 -28.65 8.23
CA VAL A 396 12.57 -28.35 6.86
C VAL A 396 13.49 -29.45 6.36
N VAL A 397 13.28 -29.89 5.12
CA VAL A 397 14.17 -30.81 4.43
C VAL A 397 14.87 -30.03 3.33
N HIS A 398 16.20 -30.08 3.35
CA HIS A 398 17.06 -29.60 2.28
C HIS A 398 17.47 -30.78 1.42
N ALA A 399 17.62 -30.56 0.13
CA ALA A 399 18.20 -31.49 -0.81
C ALA A 399 19.36 -30.80 -1.55
N GLY A 400 20.51 -31.46 -1.60
CA GLY A 400 21.72 -30.92 -2.23
C GLY A 400 22.64 -32.03 -2.74
N TRP A 401 23.50 -31.68 -3.69
CA TRP A 401 24.44 -32.59 -4.32
C TRP A 401 25.76 -32.60 -3.57
N GLN A 402 26.32 -33.77 -3.33
CA GLN A 402 27.67 -33.94 -2.81
C GLN A 402 28.61 -34.32 -3.96
N ASP A 403 29.71 -33.56 -4.09
CA ASP A 403 30.73 -33.77 -5.12
C ASP A 403 31.45 -35.11 -4.91
N GLY A 404 31.74 -35.79 -6.02
CA GLY A 404 32.45 -37.05 -6.04
C GLY A 404 32.63 -37.59 -7.47
N PRO A 405 33.24 -38.77 -7.65
CA PRO A 405 33.28 -39.46 -8.94
C PRO A 405 31.89 -39.74 -9.52
N GLU A 406 30.90 -39.87 -8.64
CA GLU A 406 29.48 -39.81 -8.97
C GLU A 406 28.88 -38.75 -8.05
N ALA A 407 28.19 -37.76 -8.61
CA ALA A 407 27.49 -36.78 -7.81
C ALA A 407 26.34 -37.50 -7.09
N THR A 408 26.25 -37.33 -5.77
CA THR A 408 25.23 -38.01 -4.97
C THR A 408 24.30 -37.00 -4.35
N LEU A 409 22.98 -37.20 -4.49
CA LEU A 409 22.00 -36.31 -3.88
C LEU A 409 21.70 -36.79 -2.46
N HIS A 410 21.81 -35.91 -1.47
CA HIS A 410 21.48 -36.21 -0.07
C HIS A 410 20.36 -35.30 0.44
N LEU A 411 19.64 -35.76 1.46
CA LEU A 411 18.69 -34.93 2.20
C LEU A 411 19.26 -34.57 3.56
N ILE A 412 18.89 -33.39 4.06
CA ILE A 412 19.14 -33.00 5.45
C ILE A 412 17.82 -32.51 6.02
N ARG A 413 17.35 -33.16 7.08
CA ARG A 413 16.17 -32.72 7.82
C ARG A 413 16.59 -31.89 9.03
N CYS A 414 16.16 -30.64 9.06
CA CYS A 414 16.34 -29.69 10.15
C CYS A 414 15.04 -29.54 10.92
N VAL A 415 15.05 -29.91 12.20
CA VAL A 415 13.91 -29.66 13.11
C VAL A 415 13.96 -28.25 13.69
N SER A 416 12.85 -27.81 14.28
CA SER A 416 12.68 -26.44 14.80
C SER A 416 13.70 -26.01 15.85
N THR A 417 14.39 -26.94 16.51
CA THR A 417 15.47 -26.69 17.48
C THR A 417 16.82 -26.37 16.82
N GLY A 418 16.88 -26.35 15.48
CA GLY A 418 18.13 -26.19 14.71
C GLY A 418 18.95 -27.47 14.61
N GLN A 419 18.49 -28.58 15.20
CA GLN A 419 19.15 -29.88 15.01
C GLN A 419 18.85 -30.40 13.61
N CYS A 420 19.90 -30.72 12.86
CA CYS A 420 19.78 -31.25 11.52
C CYS A 420 20.39 -32.64 11.42
N THR A 421 19.63 -33.56 10.84
CA THR A 421 20.02 -34.96 10.64
C THR A 421 20.05 -35.28 9.15
N PRO A 422 21.18 -35.79 8.62
CA PRO A 422 21.27 -36.20 7.22
C PRO A 422 20.40 -37.44 6.93
N SER A 423 20.18 -37.71 5.65
CA SER A 423 19.59 -38.95 5.17
C SER A 423 20.47 -40.15 5.51
N ALA A 424 19.86 -41.35 5.53
CA ALA A 424 20.59 -42.59 5.82
C ALA A 424 21.56 -42.99 4.68
N GLY A 425 21.42 -42.39 3.51
CA GLY A 425 22.27 -42.58 2.35
C GLY A 425 21.89 -41.62 1.22
N PRO A 426 22.50 -41.77 0.03
CA PRO A 426 22.14 -40.97 -1.12
C PRO A 426 20.73 -41.33 -1.62
N VAL A 427 19.94 -40.31 -1.93
CA VAL A 427 18.60 -40.45 -2.52
C VAL A 427 18.70 -40.91 -3.96
N THR A 428 19.63 -40.34 -4.71
CA THR A 428 19.91 -40.69 -6.09
C THR A 428 21.37 -40.38 -6.44
N ARG A 429 21.82 -40.89 -7.59
CA ARG A 429 23.16 -40.64 -8.13
C ARG A 429 23.05 -40.05 -9.52
N ALA A 430 24.03 -39.21 -9.85
CA ALA A 430 24.19 -38.60 -11.15
C ALA A 430 25.63 -38.81 -11.66
N GLY A 431 25.80 -38.82 -12.97
CA GLY A 431 27.12 -38.85 -13.60
C GLY A 431 27.96 -37.61 -13.27
N THR A 432 29.25 -37.66 -13.59
CA THR A 432 30.25 -36.60 -13.31
C THR A 432 29.92 -35.23 -13.93
N THR A 433 29.07 -35.18 -14.95
CA THR A 433 28.57 -33.95 -15.58
C THR A 433 27.38 -33.32 -14.84
N GLY A 434 26.97 -33.89 -13.69
CA GLY A 434 25.76 -33.56 -12.93
C GLY A 434 25.67 -32.17 -12.29
N ARG A 435 26.66 -31.29 -12.47
CA ARG A 435 26.71 -29.92 -11.90
C ARG A 435 25.68 -28.93 -12.48
N LEU A 436 24.71 -29.39 -13.28
CA LEU A 436 23.71 -28.52 -13.91
C LEU A 436 22.31 -29.13 -13.83
N GLN A 437 22.04 -29.90 -12.79
CA GLN A 437 20.75 -30.53 -12.59
C GLN A 437 19.79 -29.59 -11.88
N ASP A 438 18.59 -29.45 -12.42
CA ASP A 438 17.52 -28.77 -11.70
C ASP A 438 16.86 -29.76 -10.74
N LEU A 439 16.53 -29.25 -9.58
CA LEU A 439 16.04 -30.01 -8.44
C LEU A 439 14.81 -29.31 -7.90
N ALA A 440 13.78 -30.11 -7.61
CA ALA A 440 12.59 -29.65 -6.91
C ALA A 440 12.19 -30.64 -5.82
N LEU A 441 11.73 -30.09 -4.70
CA LEU A 441 11.37 -30.84 -3.51
C LEU A 441 9.93 -30.54 -3.09
N ALA A 442 9.17 -31.56 -2.71
CA ALA A 442 7.85 -31.39 -2.09
C ALA A 442 7.67 -32.33 -0.90
N ALA A 443 6.99 -31.83 0.13
CA ALA A 443 6.58 -32.63 1.28
C ALA A 443 5.35 -33.48 0.93
N GLY A 444 5.40 -34.76 1.30
CA GLY A 444 4.23 -35.63 1.30
C GLY A 444 3.42 -35.49 2.60
N PRO A 445 2.09 -35.66 2.57
CA PRO A 445 1.22 -35.58 3.76
C PRO A 445 1.56 -36.59 4.86
N ALA A 446 2.20 -37.72 4.55
CA ALA A 446 2.66 -38.71 5.53
C ALA A 446 4.03 -38.38 6.17
N GLY A 447 4.60 -37.19 5.93
CA GLY A 447 5.96 -36.84 6.35
C GLY A 447 7.06 -37.39 5.43
N GLY A 448 6.66 -38.01 4.32
CA GLY A 448 7.54 -38.38 3.22
C GLY A 448 8.00 -37.17 2.40
N VAL A 449 8.89 -37.43 1.45
CA VAL A 449 9.48 -36.39 0.58
C VAL A 449 9.48 -36.89 -0.85
N LEU A 450 9.13 -36.01 -1.78
CA LEU A 450 9.29 -36.24 -3.21
C LEU A 450 10.40 -35.35 -3.74
N VAL A 451 11.27 -35.95 -4.54
CA VAL A 451 12.43 -35.31 -5.16
C VAL A 451 12.33 -35.48 -6.67
N ALA A 452 12.10 -34.39 -7.40
CA ALA A 452 12.17 -34.39 -8.86
C ALA A 452 13.56 -33.92 -9.29
N VAL A 453 14.20 -34.67 -10.19
CA VAL A 453 15.54 -34.37 -10.71
C VAL A 453 15.52 -34.43 -12.23
N ALA A 454 15.95 -33.33 -12.87
CA ALA A 454 16.25 -33.31 -14.29
C ALA A 454 17.73 -33.63 -14.50
N ASN A 455 18.02 -34.90 -14.80
CA ASN A 455 19.37 -35.39 -15.04
C ASN A 455 19.86 -35.01 -16.44
N ARG A 456 21.13 -34.66 -16.54
CA ARG A 456 21.81 -34.26 -17.77
C ARG A 456 22.92 -35.24 -18.07
N ASP A 457 22.94 -35.74 -19.30
CA ASP A 457 24.09 -36.46 -19.85
C ASP A 457 24.64 -35.66 -21.03
N GLY A 458 25.87 -35.18 -20.89
CA GLY A 458 26.48 -34.26 -21.85
C GLY A 458 25.65 -33.00 -22.06
N ASP A 459 25.11 -32.83 -23.28
CA ASP A 459 24.33 -31.66 -23.70
C ASP A 459 22.82 -31.89 -23.74
N ALA A 460 22.31 -33.05 -23.33
CA ALA A 460 20.87 -33.30 -23.33
C ALA A 460 20.38 -33.54 -21.91
N VAL A 461 19.20 -33.02 -21.58
CA VAL A 461 18.43 -33.54 -20.45
C VAL A 461 17.94 -34.91 -20.86
N THR A 462 18.63 -35.93 -20.37
CA THR A 462 18.39 -37.31 -20.79
C THR A 462 17.20 -37.90 -20.08
N GLU A 463 16.97 -37.49 -18.83
CA GLU A 463 16.00 -38.14 -17.97
C GLU A 463 15.45 -37.17 -16.93
N LEU A 464 14.12 -37.04 -16.91
CA LEU A 464 13.42 -36.51 -15.75
C LEU A 464 13.01 -37.68 -14.87
N SER A 465 13.48 -37.69 -13.63
CA SER A 465 13.17 -38.75 -12.66
C SER A 465 12.49 -38.18 -11.42
N LEU A 466 11.68 -39.03 -10.77
CA LEU A 466 11.03 -38.72 -9.51
C LEU A 466 11.39 -39.78 -8.48
N THR A 467 12.00 -39.34 -7.38
CA THR A 467 12.30 -40.19 -6.23
C THR A 467 11.33 -39.91 -5.11
N SER A 468 10.67 -40.95 -4.62
CA SER A 468 9.79 -40.91 -3.46
C SER A 468 10.47 -41.53 -2.24
N CYS A 469 10.28 -40.90 -1.09
CA CYS A 469 10.77 -41.33 0.21
C CYS A 469 9.58 -41.38 1.18
N ASP A 470 9.40 -42.50 1.89
CA ASP A 470 8.32 -42.65 2.88
C ASP A 470 8.54 -41.77 4.12
N ASP A 471 9.80 -41.41 4.39
CA ASP A 471 10.20 -40.50 5.45
C ASP A 471 11.36 -39.60 4.99
N ALA A 472 11.56 -38.49 5.69
CA ALA A 472 12.55 -37.48 5.36
C ALA A 472 14.02 -37.92 5.49
N ARG A 473 14.33 -39.03 6.17
CA ARG A 473 15.69 -39.62 6.17
C ARG A 473 15.93 -40.50 4.95
N CYS A 474 14.87 -40.80 4.19
CA CYS A 474 14.88 -41.55 2.95
C CYS A 474 15.77 -42.82 2.97
N PRO A 475 15.53 -43.79 3.89
CA PRO A 475 16.32 -45.00 3.97
C PRO A 475 16.11 -45.96 2.78
N ARG A 476 14.98 -45.82 2.07
CA ARG A 476 14.59 -46.66 0.92
C ARG A 476 14.03 -45.78 -0.21
N PRO A 477 14.89 -45.01 -0.92
CA PRO A 477 14.44 -44.18 -2.05
C PRO A 477 13.84 -45.07 -3.15
N ARG A 478 12.73 -44.63 -3.73
CA ARG A 478 12.09 -45.27 -4.89
C ARG A 478 12.05 -44.29 -6.05
N THR A 479 12.91 -44.51 -7.04
CA THR A 479 13.04 -43.65 -8.23
C THR A 479 12.28 -44.24 -9.42
N VAL A 480 11.50 -43.40 -10.09
CA VAL A 480 10.77 -43.74 -11.31
C VAL A 480 11.13 -42.72 -12.41
N PRO A 481 11.48 -43.18 -13.63
CA PRO A 481 11.64 -42.28 -14.77
C PRO A 481 10.28 -41.72 -15.18
N LEU A 482 10.17 -40.39 -15.27
CA LEU A 482 8.93 -39.72 -15.70
C LEU A 482 8.89 -39.49 -17.21
N ALA A 483 10.01 -39.14 -17.81
CA ALA A 483 10.13 -38.91 -19.25
C ALA A 483 11.56 -39.17 -19.71
N ALA A 484 11.70 -39.91 -20.82
CA ALA A 484 12.96 -40.07 -21.53
C ALA A 484 13.14 -38.94 -22.55
N ALA A 485 14.34 -38.37 -22.61
CA ALA A 485 14.80 -37.38 -23.59
C ALA A 485 13.92 -36.12 -23.68
N LEU A 486 14.21 -35.13 -22.82
CA LEU A 486 13.66 -33.79 -22.99
C LEU A 486 14.55 -33.04 -24.02
N PRO A 487 13.97 -32.44 -25.08
CA PRO A 487 14.72 -31.60 -26.00
C PRO A 487 15.38 -30.49 -25.18
N TYR A 488 16.69 -30.35 -25.32
CA TYR A 488 17.46 -29.35 -24.60
C TYR A 488 18.13 -28.42 -25.59
N ASP A 489 18.09 -27.14 -25.28
CA ASP A 489 18.82 -26.11 -26.02
C ASP A 489 20.11 -25.76 -25.29
N ARG A 490 21.23 -25.94 -26.00
CA ARG A 490 22.60 -25.65 -25.56
C ARG A 490 22.79 -24.22 -25.07
N ALA A 491 21.99 -23.26 -25.54
CA ALA A 491 22.15 -21.85 -25.21
C ALA A 491 21.91 -21.51 -23.72
N SER A 492 21.31 -22.42 -22.95
CA SER A 492 20.85 -22.14 -21.60
C SER A 492 21.63 -22.91 -20.52
N SER A 493 22.85 -22.48 -20.23
CA SER A 493 23.67 -23.10 -19.16
C SER A 493 23.09 -22.95 -17.74
N THR A 494 22.09 -22.10 -17.51
CA THR A 494 21.46 -21.87 -16.19
C THR A 494 20.07 -22.51 -16.10
N MET A 495 20.01 -23.81 -15.80
CA MET A 495 18.73 -24.55 -15.64
C MET A 495 17.98 -24.30 -14.33
N ARG A 496 18.41 -23.34 -13.48
CA ARG A 496 17.79 -23.17 -12.15
C ARG A 496 16.33 -22.73 -12.28
N GLY A 497 15.41 -23.50 -11.70
CA GLY A 497 14.03 -23.08 -11.48
C GLY A 497 13.05 -23.40 -12.59
N ARG A 498 13.41 -24.29 -13.50
CA ARG A 498 12.54 -24.81 -14.57
C ARG A 498 11.76 -26.04 -14.16
N LEU A 499 12.11 -26.63 -13.02
CA LEU A 499 11.45 -27.77 -12.42
C LEU A 499 10.75 -27.35 -11.13
N ALA A 500 9.49 -27.78 -11.00
CA ALA A 500 8.76 -27.72 -9.74
C ALA A 500 7.98 -29.01 -9.52
N VAL A 501 7.76 -29.36 -8.26
CA VAL A 501 6.99 -30.53 -7.85
C VAL A 501 6.02 -30.14 -6.73
N ALA A 502 4.83 -30.71 -6.76
CA ALA A 502 3.83 -30.62 -5.70
C ALA A 502 3.12 -31.96 -5.51
N VAL A 503 2.36 -32.08 -4.43
CA VAL A 503 1.60 -33.29 -4.09
C VAL A 503 0.10 -32.97 -4.09
N VAL A 504 -0.67 -33.75 -4.84
CA VAL A 504 -2.13 -33.76 -4.80
C VAL A 504 -2.58 -34.75 -3.73
N PRO A 505 -3.43 -34.37 -2.76
CA PRO A 505 -4.00 -35.33 -1.83
C PRO A 505 -4.78 -36.46 -2.55
N PRO A 506 -4.65 -37.73 -2.14
CA PRO A 506 -3.97 -38.17 -0.93
C PRO A 506 -2.45 -38.24 -1.02
N ASP A 507 -1.81 -38.41 -2.19
CA ASP A 507 -0.33 -38.52 -2.31
C ASP A 507 0.15 -38.53 -3.78
N ARG A 508 -0.60 -37.97 -4.74
CA ARG A 508 -0.25 -38.07 -6.18
C ARG A 508 0.70 -36.94 -6.59
N PRO A 509 1.92 -37.25 -7.07
CA PRO A 509 2.84 -36.21 -7.53
C PRO A 509 2.32 -35.45 -8.76
N VAL A 510 2.63 -34.16 -8.79
CA VAL A 510 2.54 -33.31 -9.99
C VAL A 510 3.89 -32.67 -10.20
N VAL A 511 4.47 -32.89 -11.37
CA VAL A 511 5.78 -32.34 -11.75
C VAL A 511 5.59 -31.42 -12.94
N THR A 512 6.15 -30.23 -12.89
CA THR A 512 6.08 -29.26 -13.99
C THR A 512 7.47 -28.89 -14.46
N TRP A 513 7.66 -28.88 -15.77
CA TRP A 513 8.91 -28.49 -16.42
C TRP A 513 8.66 -27.42 -17.48
N LEU A 514 9.37 -26.30 -17.38
CA LEU A 514 9.34 -25.25 -18.39
C LEU A 514 10.54 -25.37 -19.34
N GLU A 515 10.25 -25.45 -20.63
CA GLU A 515 11.23 -25.55 -21.72
C GLU A 515 11.22 -24.24 -22.53
N PRO A 516 12.11 -23.26 -22.22
CA PRO A 516 12.03 -21.94 -22.84
C PRO A 516 12.27 -21.96 -24.36
N ALA A 517 13.20 -22.79 -24.83
CA ALA A 517 13.54 -22.85 -26.26
C ALA A 517 12.34 -23.21 -27.15
N SER A 518 11.49 -24.12 -26.70
CA SER A 518 10.26 -24.50 -27.41
C SER A 518 9.01 -23.79 -26.88
N SER A 519 9.18 -22.84 -25.96
CA SER A 519 8.08 -22.15 -25.28
C SER A 519 7.02 -23.11 -24.76
N THR A 520 7.45 -24.22 -24.16
CA THR A 520 6.59 -25.34 -23.82
C THR A 520 6.59 -25.58 -22.32
N LEU A 521 5.41 -25.64 -21.71
CA LEU A 521 5.23 -26.06 -20.34
C LEU A 521 4.72 -27.51 -20.33
N ARG A 522 5.49 -28.40 -19.72
CA ARG A 522 5.12 -29.80 -19.53
C ARG A 522 4.59 -29.99 -18.10
N VAL A 523 3.46 -30.66 -17.97
CA VAL A 523 2.83 -31.01 -16.70
C VAL A 523 2.68 -32.52 -16.66
N ILE A 524 3.32 -33.16 -15.70
CA ILE A 524 3.26 -34.60 -15.48
C ILE A 524 2.43 -34.83 -14.23
N VAL A 525 1.33 -35.56 -14.38
CA VAL A 525 0.43 -35.92 -13.27
C VAL A 525 0.47 -37.42 -13.09
N CYS A 526 0.73 -37.86 -11.87
CA CYS A 526 0.76 -39.28 -11.53
C CYS A 526 -0.63 -39.77 -11.09
N ASP A 527 -0.99 -41.00 -11.45
CA ASP A 527 -2.24 -41.64 -10.99
C ASP A 527 -2.18 -42.06 -9.51
N THR A 528 -0.97 -42.30 -9.01
CA THR A 528 -0.67 -42.92 -7.71
C THR A 528 0.57 -42.29 -7.08
N ALA A 529 0.77 -42.50 -5.78
CA ALA A 529 1.97 -42.06 -5.06
C ALA A 529 3.28 -42.65 -5.62
N ALA A 530 3.22 -43.87 -6.15
CA ALA A 530 4.36 -44.53 -6.77
C ALA A 530 4.67 -44.00 -8.19
N CYS A 531 3.77 -43.21 -8.79
CA CYS A 531 3.88 -42.67 -10.14
C CYS A 531 4.27 -43.69 -11.23
N LEU A 532 3.71 -44.90 -11.20
CA LEU A 532 4.04 -45.93 -12.19
C LEU A 532 3.47 -45.65 -13.59
N ARG A 533 2.45 -44.78 -13.67
CA ARG A 533 1.81 -44.37 -14.93
C ARG A 533 1.69 -42.84 -14.97
N PRO A 534 2.78 -42.12 -15.25
CA PRO A 534 2.73 -40.67 -15.40
C PRO A 534 1.93 -40.29 -16.65
N GLU A 535 1.00 -39.36 -16.50
CA GLU A 535 0.32 -38.70 -17.62
C GLU A 535 1.05 -37.38 -17.93
N LEU A 536 1.59 -37.27 -19.15
CA LEU A 536 2.30 -36.07 -19.60
C LEU A 536 1.38 -35.22 -20.49
N THR A 537 1.07 -34.01 -20.03
CA THR A 537 0.42 -32.98 -20.83
C THR A 537 1.40 -31.89 -21.23
N THR A 538 1.35 -31.49 -22.49
CA THR A 538 2.23 -30.46 -23.08
C THR A 538 1.41 -29.24 -23.48
N HIS A 539 1.75 -28.09 -22.91
CA HIS A 539 1.10 -26.80 -23.20
C HIS A 539 2.08 -25.88 -23.94
N ARG A 540 1.76 -25.54 -25.18
CA ARG A 540 2.50 -24.51 -25.91
C ARG A 540 2.08 -23.14 -25.39
N LEU A 541 3.06 -22.37 -24.95
CA LEU A 541 2.86 -21.02 -24.44
C LEU A 541 2.67 -20.05 -25.61
N ALA A 542 1.74 -19.11 -25.47
CA ALA A 542 1.38 -18.18 -26.54
C ALA A 542 2.49 -17.18 -26.91
N ASP A 543 3.52 -17.06 -26.08
CA ASP A 543 4.61 -16.12 -26.27
C ASP A 543 5.88 -16.90 -26.54
N GLU A 544 6.45 -16.70 -27.72
CA GLU A 544 7.73 -17.26 -28.06
C GLU A 544 8.82 -16.55 -27.26
N PHE A 545 9.65 -17.33 -26.56
CA PHE A 545 10.87 -16.81 -25.97
C PHE A 545 11.81 -16.41 -27.11
N SER A 546 12.25 -15.15 -27.15
CA SER A 546 13.37 -14.78 -28.01
C SER A 546 14.60 -15.59 -27.59
N SER A 547 15.51 -15.88 -28.53
CA SER A 547 16.81 -16.50 -28.22
C SER A 547 17.59 -15.69 -27.17
N ASP A 548 17.34 -14.39 -27.09
CA ASP A 548 17.96 -13.49 -26.09
C ASP A 548 17.26 -13.57 -24.72
N ASP A 549 15.99 -14.00 -24.68
CA ASP A 549 15.20 -14.12 -23.47
C ASP A 549 15.36 -15.49 -22.79
N THR A 550 15.83 -16.52 -23.50
CA THR A 550 15.97 -17.89 -22.96
C THR A 550 16.88 -17.96 -21.72
N VAL A 551 17.85 -17.06 -21.60
CA VAL A 551 18.75 -16.98 -20.44
C VAL A 551 18.04 -16.39 -19.21
N LYS A 552 17.05 -15.51 -19.42
CA LYS A 552 16.32 -14.80 -18.34
C LYS A 552 15.01 -15.48 -17.96
N ALA A 553 14.49 -16.31 -18.85
CA ALA A 553 13.22 -17.00 -18.71
C ALA A 553 13.37 -18.42 -18.19
N GLY A 554 12.37 -18.88 -17.45
CA GLY A 554 12.24 -20.30 -17.12
C GLY A 554 11.75 -20.61 -15.72
N ALA A 555 11.52 -19.61 -14.88
CA ALA A 555 11.13 -19.87 -13.50
C ALA A 555 9.69 -20.42 -13.45
N VAL A 556 9.50 -21.58 -12.80
CA VAL A 556 8.20 -22.24 -12.62
C VAL A 556 7.98 -22.60 -11.16
N ALA A 557 6.74 -22.52 -10.71
CA ALA A 557 6.26 -23.06 -9.45
C ALA A 557 4.91 -23.74 -9.65
N VAL A 558 4.67 -24.80 -8.91
CA VAL A 558 3.40 -25.55 -8.97
C VAL A 558 2.84 -25.70 -7.56
N ALA A 559 1.54 -25.53 -7.45
CA ALA A 559 0.78 -25.82 -6.24
C ALA A 559 -0.51 -26.53 -6.62
N VAL A 560 -1.06 -27.31 -5.70
CA VAL A 560 -2.28 -28.08 -5.92
C VAL A 560 -3.30 -27.67 -4.86
N PRO A 561 -4.38 -26.97 -5.24
CA PRO A 561 -5.48 -26.68 -4.34
C PRO A 561 -6.24 -27.95 -3.90
N PRO A 562 -7.10 -27.85 -2.87
CA PRO A 562 -7.87 -28.99 -2.37
C PRO A 562 -8.78 -29.68 -3.41
N ASP A 563 -9.11 -29.00 -4.51
CA ASP A 563 -9.88 -29.57 -5.64
C ASP A 563 -9.04 -30.55 -6.50
N GLY A 564 -7.74 -30.66 -6.23
CA GLY A 564 -6.79 -31.51 -6.92
C GLY A 564 -6.42 -31.05 -8.32
N ARG A 565 -6.77 -29.82 -8.72
CA ARG A 565 -6.47 -29.27 -10.05
C ARG A 565 -5.21 -28.41 -10.00
N PRO A 566 -4.09 -28.81 -10.64
CA PRO A 566 -2.85 -28.08 -10.49
C PRO A 566 -2.94 -26.62 -10.94
N VAL A 567 -2.19 -25.76 -10.26
CA VAL A 567 -1.97 -24.36 -10.64
C VAL A 567 -0.47 -24.16 -10.80
N VAL A 568 -0.08 -23.59 -11.93
CA VAL A 568 1.32 -23.37 -12.29
C VAL A 568 1.57 -21.89 -12.49
N ALA A 569 2.45 -21.32 -11.69
CA ALA A 569 2.99 -19.98 -11.91
C ALA A 569 4.28 -20.08 -12.72
N TYR A 570 4.42 -19.27 -13.76
CA TYR A 570 5.61 -19.29 -14.59
C TYR A 570 5.92 -17.92 -15.18
N GLN A 571 7.19 -17.72 -15.52
CA GLN A 571 7.64 -16.51 -16.19
C GLN A 571 7.59 -16.68 -17.72
N GLY A 572 6.86 -15.80 -18.41
CA GLY A 572 6.77 -15.74 -19.88
C GLY A 572 8.01 -15.10 -20.52
N GLY A 573 8.07 -15.10 -21.86
CA GLY A 573 9.24 -14.60 -22.61
C GLY A 573 9.52 -13.12 -22.41
N ALA A 574 8.48 -12.31 -22.32
CA ALA A 574 8.60 -10.89 -21.98
C ALA A 574 8.94 -10.64 -20.49
N GLY A 575 9.25 -11.69 -19.74
CA GLY A 575 9.47 -11.66 -18.30
C GLY A 575 8.18 -11.53 -17.48
N ASP A 576 7.00 -11.52 -18.11
CA ASP A 576 5.72 -11.35 -17.42
C ASP A 576 5.33 -12.60 -16.64
N LEU A 577 4.89 -12.39 -15.41
CA LEU A 577 4.39 -13.48 -14.58
C LEU A 577 3.01 -13.96 -15.04
N ARG A 578 2.86 -15.27 -15.19
CA ARG A 578 1.63 -15.92 -15.64
C ARG A 578 1.19 -16.99 -14.67
N LEU A 579 -0.11 -17.23 -14.69
CA LEU A 579 -0.76 -18.29 -13.95
C LEU A 579 -1.51 -19.17 -14.94
N LEU A 580 -1.17 -20.46 -14.97
CA LEU A 580 -1.88 -21.50 -15.68
C LEU A 580 -2.66 -22.33 -14.67
N ARG A 581 -3.97 -22.42 -14.85
CA ARG A 581 -4.87 -23.22 -14.01
C ARG A 581 -5.40 -24.39 -14.82
N CYS A 582 -5.18 -25.60 -14.33
CA CYS A 582 -5.73 -26.79 -14.93
C CYS A 582 -7.25 -26.83 -14.68
N ARG A 583 -8.04 -27.15 -15.71
CA ARG A 583 -9.50 -27.36 -15.61
C ARG A 583 -9.84 -28.75 -15.10
N GLY A 584 -8.95 -29.73 -15.33
CA GLY A 584 -9.03 -31.11 -14.85
C GLY A 584 -7.80 -31.49 -14.03
N GLN A 585 -7.85 -32.65 -13.36
CA GLN A 585 -6.73 -33.16 -12.57
C GLN A 585 -5.55 -33.61 -13.44
N ASP A 586 -5.83 -34.07 -14.67
CA ASP A 586 -4.89 -34.43 -15.73
C ASP A 586 -4.16 -33.23 -16.37
N CYS A 587 -4.66 -32.01 -16.09
CA CYS A 587 -4.27 -30.78 -16.75
C CYS A 587 -4.40 -30.77 -18.28
N ALA A 588 -5.25 -31.63 -18.88
CA ALA A 588 -5.43 -31.72 -20.32
C ALA A 588 -6.03 -30.43 -20.93
N ARG A 589 -6.74 -29.64 -20.12
CA ARG A 589 -7.29 -28.34 -20.48
C ARG A 589 -6.89 -27.31 -19.44
N THR A 590 -6.58 -26.10 -19.89
CA THR A 590 -6.02 -25.04 -19.04
C THR A 590 -6.67 -23.69 -19.32
N ASP A 591 -6.63 -22.84 -18.31
CA ASP A 591 -6.85 -21.40 -18.41
C ASP A 591 -5.54 -20.70 -18.07
N ALA A 592 -5.07 -19.82 -18.96
CA ALA A 592 -3.88 -19.02 -18.73
C ALA A 592 -4.27 -17.56 -18.51
N MET A 593 -3.73 -16.95 -17.46
CA MET A 593 -3.92 -15.55 -17.14
C MET A 593 -2.57 -14.87 -16.93
N ARG A 594 -2.44 -13.66 -17.48
CA ARG A 594 -1.29 -12.79 -17.21
C ARG A 594 -1.52 -12.02 -15.91
N LEU A 595 -0.57 -12.11 -14.98
CA LEU A 595 -0.60 -11.38 -13.70
C LEU A 595 -0.11 -9.93 -13.84
N GLY A 596 -0.18 -9.36 -15.04
CA GLY A 596 0.12 -7.94 -15.31
C GLY A 596 1.50 -7.72 -15.92
N SER A 597 1.60 -6.65 -16.71
CA SER A 597 2.86 -6.22 -17.29
C SER A 597 3.63 -5.38 -16.26
N GLY A 598 4.84 -5.80 -15.91
CA GLY A 598 5.66 -5.15 -14.89
C GLY A 598 5.98 -6.03 -13.68
N LEU A 599 5.24 -7.12 -13.48
CA LEU A 599 5.71 -8.27 -12.68
C LEU A 599 6.79 -9.01 -13.47
N THR A 600 7.87 -8.29 -13.72
CA THR A 600 9.10 -8.82 -14.28
C THR A 600 9.99 -9.12 -13.10
N SER A 601 10.56 -10.33 -13.04
CA SER A 601 11.87 -10.47 -12.42
C SER A 601 12.74 -9.35 -13.02
N PRO A 602 13.35 -8.46 -12.21
CA PRO A 602 14.29 -7.44 -12.68
C PRO A 602 15.50 -8.10 -13.38
N GLY A 603 15.26 -8.63 -14.57
CA GLY A 603 16.24 -9.25 -15.44
C GLY A 603 16.84 -8.14 -16.29
N VAL A 604 17.71 -7.34 -15.66
CA VAL A 604 18.65 -6.45 -16.33
C VAL A 604 18.01 -5.74 -17.54
N SER A 605 17.20 -4.70 -17.28
CA SER A 605 17.42 -3.53 -18.13
C SER A 605 18.85 -3.16 -17.84
N SER A 606 19.72 -3.50 -18.79
CA SER A 606 21.14 -3.22 -18.78
C SER A 606 21.30 -1.77 -18.35
N LEU A 607 21.57 -1.56 -17.06
CA LEU A 607 22.02 -0.29 -16.56
C LEU A 607 23.47 -0.25 -17.01
N VAL A 608 23.67 0.01 -18.31
CA VAL A 608 24.97 0.44 -18.85
C VAL A 608 25.16 1.84 -18.31
N LEU A 609 25.41 1.95 -17.01
CA LEU A 609 26.12 3.09 -16.48
C LEU A 609 27.59 2.81 -16.78
N ASP A 610 28.19 3.62 -17.64
CA ASP A 610 29.63 3.73 -17.88
C ASP A 610 30.37 2.81 -18.88
N GLY A 611 29.69 2.01 -19.72
CA GLY A 611 30.36 1.32 -20.86
C GLY A 611 31.47 0.32 -20.47
N SER A 612 31.65 0.09 -19.18
CA SER A 612 32.51 -0.94 -18.62
C SER A 612 31.67 -2.21 -18.53
N LEU A 613 31.96 -3.19 -19.39
CA LEU A 613 31.47 -4.56 -19.28
C LEU A 613 32.04 -5.19 -18.00
N ARG A 614 31.59 -4.74 -16.83
CA ARG A 614 31.90 -5.42 -15.57
C ARG A 614 31.06 -6.69 -15.50
N SER A 615 31.79 -7.78 -15.23
CA SER A 615 31.36 -9.15 -14.98
C SER A 615 29.88 -9.45 -15.21
N TYR A 616 29.62 -10.27 -16.23
CA TYR A 616 28.33 -10.89 -16.52
C TYR A 616 28.00 -11.87 -15.39
N GLU A 617 27.53 -11.37 -14.25
CA GLU A 617 27.13 -12.23 -13.15
C GLU A 617 25.84 -12.95 -13.56
N PRO A 618 25.84 -14.29 -13.59
CA PRO A 618 24.70 -15.06 -14.05
C PRO A 618 23.48 -14.71 -13.20
N THR A 619 22.47 -14.14 -13.85
CA THR A 619 21.26 -13.67 -13.18
C THR A 619 20.53 -14.90 -12.70
N VAL A 620 20.49 -15.14 -11.39
CA VAL A 620 19.74 -16.26 -10.82
C VAL A 620 18.27 -16.09 -11.22
N PRO A 621 17.66 -17.06 -11.93
CA PRO A 621 16.24 -17.01 -12.30
C PRO A 621 15.42 -16.91 -11.02
N ARG A 622 14.55 -15.89 -10.94
CA ARG A 622 13.73 -15.67 -9.75
C ARG A 622 12.48 -16.51 -9.86
N ARG A 623 12.43 -17.59 -9.09
CA ARG A 623 11.25 -18.45 -8.98
C ARG A 623 10.10 -17.63 -8.40
N PRO A 624 8.93 -17.52 -9.06
CA PRO A 624 7.75 -17.06 -8.36
C PRO A 624 7.45 -18.04 -7.24
N HIS A 625 7.13 -17.56 -6.04
CA HIS A 625 6.69 -18.45 -4.99
C HIS A 625 5.17 -18.51 -5.00
N LEU A 626 4.67 -19.73 -5.05
CA LEU A 626 3.26 -20.06 -5.22
C LEU A 626 2.85 -20.99 -4.08
N LEU A 627 1.85 -20.58 -3.31
CA LEU A 627 1.22 -21.42 -2.29
C LEU A 627 -0.30 -21.42 -2.47
N VAL A 628 -0.95 -22.37 -1.81
CA VAL A 628 -2.41 -22.41 -1.70
C VAL A 628 -2.77 -22.28 -0.24
N ASP A 629 -3.66 -21.34 0.06
CA ASP A 629 -4.16 -21.14 1.41
C ASP A 629 -5.19 -22.22 1.81
N PRO A 630 -5.56 -22.31 3.10
CA PRO A 630 -6.54 -23.31 3.56
C PRO A 630 -7.92 -23.22 2.88
N SER A 631 -8.26 -22.06 2.31
CA SER A 631 -9.52 -21.87 1.55
C SER A 631 -9.43 -22.29 0.09
N GLY A 632 -8.24 -22.71 -0.37
CA GLY A 632 -7.99 -23.10 -1.75
C GLY A 632 -7.66 -21.93 -2.67
N ARG A 633 -7.43 -20.73 -2.13
CA ARG A 633 -6.99 -19.57 -2.92
C ARG A 633 -5.51 -19.66 -3.16
N VAL A 634 -5.12 -19.23 -4.35
CA VAL A 634 -3.72 -19.22 -4.75
C VAL A 634 -3.09 -17.92 -4.25
N VAL A 635 -2.00 -18.02 -3.50
CA VAL A 635 -1.21 -16.88 -3.02
C VAL A 635 0.14 -16.91 -3.72
N LEU A 636 0.52 -15.77 -4.27
CA LEU A 636 1.74 -15.62 -5.04
C LEU A 636 2.50 -14.37 -4.60
N ALA A 637 3.82 -14.48 -4.48
CA ALA A 637 4.71 -13.35 -4.25
C ALA A 637 5.66 -13.17 -5.44
N ALA A 638 5.83 -11.92 -5.89
CA ALA A 638 6.72 -11.56 -6.99
C ALA A 638 7.19 -10.10 -6.91
N TYR A 639 8.27 -9.78 -7.60
CA TYR A 639 8.71 -8.40 -7.79
C TYR A 639 7.97 -7.73 -8.94
N ASP A 640 7.49 -6.50 -8.71
CA ASP A 640 7.08 -5.56 -9.74
C ASP A 640 8.26 -4.63 -10.05
N GLY A 641 8.99 -4.94 -11.13
CA GLY A 641 10.14 -4.15 -11.56
C GLY A 641 9.77 -2.73 -12.02
N ARG A 642 8.52 -2.50 -12.46
CA ARG A 642 8.07 -1.16 -12.89
C ARG A 642 7.77 -0.26 -11.69
N ARG A 643 7.12 -0.82 -10.67
CA ARG A 643 6.80 -0.11 -9.43
C ARG A 643 7.91 -0.16 -8.39
N ARG A 644 8.94 -0.97 -8.64
CA ARG A 644 10.00 -1.31 -7.67
C ARG A 644 9.39 -1.71 -6.34
N ALA A 645 8.49 -2.69 -6.39
CA ALA A 645 7.75 -3.15 -5.23
C ALA A 645 7.72 -4.68 -5.17
N LEU A 646 7.70 -5.23 -3.96
CA LEU A 646 7.27 -6.60 -3.74
C LEU A 646 5.74 -6.62 -3.78
N VAL A 647 5.18 -7.46 -4.63
CA VAL A 647 3.74 -7.60 -4.83
C VAL A 647 3.29 -8.97 -4.36
N LEU A 648 2.22 -8.97 -3.57
CA LEU A 648 1.46 -10.16 -3.25
C LEU A 648 0.22 -10.21 -4.14
N ALA A 649 -0.03 -11.35 -4.76
CA ALA A 649 -1.22 -11.62 -5.54
C ALA A 649 -2.02 -12.76 -4.89
N THR A 650 -3.32 -12.54 -4.68
CA THR A 650 -4.25 -13.57 -4.21
C THR A 650 -5.27 -13.83 -5.30
N CYS A 651 -5.37 -15.08 -5.74
CA CYS A 651 -6.22 -15.46 -6.85
C CYS A 651 -7.32 -16.43 -6.41
N ASP A 652 -8.55 -16.12 -6.80
CA ASP A 652 -9.74 -16.93 -6.61
C ASP A 652 -10.59 -16.93 -7.87
N GLY A 653 -11.14 -18.08 -8.26
CA GLY A 653 -12.10 -18.18 -9.37
C GLY A 653 -11.62 -17.70 -10.75
N GLY A 654 -10.32 -17.43 -10.94
CA GLY A 654 -9.76 -16.88 -12.18
C GLY A 654 -9.54 -15.37 -12.18
N ALA A 655 -9.87 -14.67 -11.09
CA ALA A 655 -9.44 -13.30 -10.84
C ALA A 655 -8.26 -13.31 -9.86
N CYS A 656 -7.44 -12.25 -9.91
CA CYS A 656 -6.37 -12.05 -8.92
C CYS A 656 -6.36 -10.60 -8.44
N ASP A 657 -6.45 -10.44 -7.13
CA ASP A 657 -6.17 -9.18 -6.46
C ASP A 657 -4.67 -9.06 -6.24
N ARG A 658 -4.12 -7.86 -6.42
CA ARG A 658 -2.68 -7.60 -6.28
C ARG A 658 -2.47 -6.39 -5.40
N ALA A 659 -1.61 -6.54 -4.40
CA ALA A 659 -1.24 -5.47 -3.49
C ALA A 659 0.29 -5.35 -3.41
N PRO A 660 0.87 -4.15 -3.58
CA PRO A 660 2.25 -3.94 -3.16
C PRO A 660 2.32 -4.10 -1.65
N ILE A 661 3.26 -4.92 -1.16
CA ILE A 661 3.45 -5.20 0.26
C ILE A 661 4.76 -4.66 0.82
N ALA A 662 5.73 -4.33 -0.04
CA ALA A 662 6.95 -3.63 0.34
C ALA A 662 7.52 -2.86 -0.85
N ARG A 663 8.23 -1.76 -0.56
CA ARG A 663 9.06 -1.08 -1.56
C ARG A 663 10.43 -1.75 -1.66
N VAL A 664 10.96 -1.78 -2.88
CA VAL A 664 12.30 -2.29 -3.20
C VAL A 664 13.13 -1.11 -3.69
N GLU A 665 14.15 -0.75 -2.94
CA GLU A 665 15.13 0.29 -3.24
C GLU A 665 16.09 -0.18 -4.35
N GLY A 666 16.49 -1.45 -4.28
CA GLY A 666 17.45 -2.08 -5.18
C GLY A 666 16.85 -2.92 -6.32
N ALA A 667 17.66 -3.83 -6.87
CA ALA A 667 17.14 -4.98 -7.58
C ALA A 667 16.70 -6.00 -6.53
N GLY A 668 15.54 -6.66 -6.66
CA GLY A 668 15.26 -7.77 -5.73
C GLY A 668 16.30 -8.91 -5.87
N GLY A 669 16.19 -9.95 -5.07
CA GLY A 669 16.93 -11.20 -5.23
C GLY A 669 15.97 -12.40 -5.33
N PRO A 670 16.37 -13.58 -4.87
CA PRO A 670 15.43 -14.63 -4.49
C PRO A 670 14.42 -14.11 -3.45
N LEU A 671 13.25 -14.74 -3.44
CA LEU A 671 12.22 -14.52 -2.44
C LEU A 671 11.73 -15.89 -1.99
N ALA A 672 11.05 -15.97 -0.87
CA ALA A 672 10.35 -17.17 -0.43
C ALA A 672 9.05 -16.77 0.25
N LEU A 673 7.97 -17.48 -0.04
CA LEU A 673 6.63 -17.25 0.52
C LEU A 673 6.30 -18.42 1.44
N ALA A 674 5.71 -18.13 2.59
CA ALA A 674 5.09 -19.10 3.49
C ALA A 674 3.72 -18.59 3.95
N LEU A 675 2.85 -19.51 4.34
CA LEU A 675 1.57 -19.18 4.98
C LEU A 675 1.60 -19.70 6.42
N ASP A 676 1.10 -18.90 7.35
CA ASP A 676 0.83 -19.37 8.71
C ASP A 676 -0.44 -20.24 8.75
N ARG A 677 -0.79 -20.75 9.94
CA ARG A 677 -1.99 -21.59 10.12
C ARG A 677 -3.31 -20.87 9.81
N ALA A 678 -3.32 -19.54 9.88
CA ALA A 678 -4.48 -18.72 9.53
C ALA A 678 -4.52 -18.39 8.03
N GLY A 679 -3.54 -18.87 7.25
CA GLY A 679 -3.41 -18.53 5.83
C GLY A 679 -2.85 -17.13 5.59
N ARG A 680 -2.25 -16.49 6.60
CA ARG A 680 -1.61 -15.18 6.43
C ARG A 680 -0.24 -15.38 5.79
N PRO A 681 0.09 -14.61 4.74
CA PRO A 681 1.35 -14.75 4.03
C PRO A 681 2.49 -14.05 4.78
N THR A 682 3.65 -14.67 4.74
CA THR A 682 4.93 -14.05 5.10
C THR A 682 5.87 -14.26 3.94
N VAL A 683 6.55 -13.18 3.53
CA VAL A 683 7.51 -13.20 2.43
C VAL A 683 8.87 -12.83 2.96
N ALA A 684 9.83 -13.74 2.84
CA ALA A 684 11.25 -13.45 2.97
C ALA A 684 11.78 -13.08 1.59
N TRP A 685 12.63 -12.08 1.48
CA TRP A 685 13.12 -11.62 0.19
C TRP A 685 14.46 -10.94 0.32
N GLU A 686 15.29 -11.14 -0.69
CA GLU A 686 16.57 -10.44 -0.78
C GLU A 686 16.40 -9.14 -1.55
N GLU A 687 17.08 -8.10 -1.08
CA GLU A 687 17.21 -6.83 -1.76
C GLU A 687 18.67 -6.60 -2.10
N ARG A 688 18.96 -6.32 -3.35
CA ARG A 688 20.31 -6.03 -3.82
C ARG A 688 20.43 -4.55 -4.16
N LEU A 689 21.16 -3.82 -3.35
CA LEU A 689 21.38 -2.39 -3.50
C LEU A 689 22.50 -2.13 -4.52
N ASP A 690 23.59 -2.90 -4.43
CA ASP A 690 24.65 -2.99 -5.43
C ASP A 690 25.28 -4.40 -5.49
N ASP A 691 26.44 -4.56 -6.12
CA ASP A 691 27.09 -5.88 -6.27
C ASP A 691 27.65 -6.46 -4.96
N ARG A 692 27.86 -5.61 -3.93
CA ARG A 692 28.41 -5.98 -2.62
C ARG A 692 27.39 -5.82 -1.49
N GLU A 693 26.46 -4.89 -1.64
CA GLU A 693 25.44 -4.57 -0.65
C GLU A 693 24.12 -5.26 -0.99
N TRP A 694 23.70 -6.18 -0.12
CA TRP A 694 22.40 -6.80 -0.18
C TRP A 694 21.81 -6.94 1.23
N ARG A 695 20.48 -7.08 1.33
CA ARG A 695 19.73 -7.19 2.59
C ARG A 695 18.73 -8.33 2.51
N LEU A 696 18.65 -9.15 3.55
CA LEU A 696 17.54 -10.09 3.74
C LEU A 696 16.43 -9.38 4.52
N ARG A 697 15.23 -9.33 3.94
CA ARG A 697 14.06 -8.69 4.54
C ARG A 697 12.95 -9.73 4.74
N ILE A 698 12.17 -9.59 5.80
CA ILE A 698 10.91 -10.32 6.00
C ILE A 698 9.76 -9.32 6.01
N THR A 699 8.67 -9.68 5.34
CA THR A 699 7.47 -8.87 5.27
C THR A 699 6.26 -9.76 5.51
N THR A 700 5.51 -9.44 6.56
CA THR A 700 4.20 -10.04 6.85
C THR A 700 3.16 -8.95 6.62
N PRO A 701 2.31 -9.02 5.58
CA PRO A 701 1.25 -8.06 5.38
C PRO A 701 0.26 -8.13 6.54
N ASP A 702 0.00 -7.00 7.18
CA ASP A 702 -0.99 -6.94 8.25
C ASP A 702 -2.37 -7.27 7.68
N GLY A 703 -3.03 -8.27 8.27
CA GLY A 703 -4.34 -8.76 7.83
C GLY A 703 -5.52 -7.92 8.35
N SER A 704 -5.28 -6.66 8.72
CA SER A 704 -6.23 -5.78 9.42
C SER A 704 -7.23 -5.12 8.51
#